data_AF-A0AAD4CLM4-F1
#
_entry.id   AF-A0AAD4CLM4-F1
#
_cell.length_a   1.000
_cell.length_b   1.000
_cell.length_c   1.000
_cell.angle_alpha   90.00
_cell.angle_beta   90.00
_cell.angle_gamma   90.00
#
_symmetry.space_group_name_H-M   'P 1'
#
loop_
_entity.id
_entity.type
_entity.pdbx_description
1 polymer ?
#
loop_
_entity_poly.entity_id
_entity_poly.type
_entity_poly.pdbx_seq_one_letter_code
_entity_poly.pdbx_strand_id
1 'polypeptide(L)'
;MVPRYSYTGPIDHTIAPNLANAKGKSVIITGGANGMGETMVRAFSAAGAFVTFADLHPRGDDLAKELNADGEKTAFVKCNICDWDSLITVFETAKAKSPHHSVDIVIANAGISRSSGDSLWNLDDPNGPPTKPNLNIVRVNMDGTFYTWKLAVHYFRQQPDSADRDRCFIMTGSMVAYIDSPGNWEYTATKYALRGFMKTVRRSSWEQGIRINYVAPCWIKSAIRTKEYEAWLIEHGIEFGEQADCAGAMMRIACDKTVNGRSLMITPRTVAKEGFVDVDKEDYSEPRDEYFIKKQATQLRIIEDKWLDDYKTGSRAETVNAIYSHIIRSHLSNFTRVFWRIKAICSLDEDVVSSTPVPLRYPLDLESFIRLIGTSGYVGSTIPNVRPQAANMTMMTTHIPVPSSMFAWRKHKGCPDPVWEEVPVPTTPPRGFLVKLLASGVCHSDHSLLTNEKQRPWFQDKWTLGHEGCGEIVQIGCDAKEAGFQVGDRIATIAVPGCGLDDCPECSRDLAQLCERAHHAGIGQDGFYAPYAALDIRAVVRVPDGIPSAVAAVATDAVKTSYHAITRRAEVKAHETVFLFGLGGLGFNALQIVLHIGARVIVSDIRQERLDEAARFGVPQQDLVPPGKSIQDFVRENGLQGKIDTTLDFVGTDQTFQDAQNIVRRGGKLLCVGTLNEENRIDMKIGIQKRLSIIFTYGGQLRDLKEVLDLISKGVIQPQVETAGLKDFPRILKELCDGQIKARVALLYETS
;
A
#
# COMPACT_ATOMS: atom_id res chain seq x y z
N MET A 1 10.14 30.99 -1.25
CA MET A 1 9.51 29.73 -1.73
C MET A 1 10.01 29.35 -3.12
N VAL A 2 10.44 28.10 -3.28
CA VAL A 2 10.90 27.49 -4.56
C VAL A 2 9.71 26.78 -5.23
N PRO A 3 9.50 26.90 -6.55
CA PRO A 3 8.42 26.18 -7.22
C PRO A 3 8.66 24.67 -7.23
N ARG A 4 7.55 23.90 -7.13
CA ARG A 4 7.56 22.44 -7.28
C ARG A 4 8.15 22.05 -8.63
N TYR A 5 9.06 21.07 -8.65
CA TYR A 5 9.77 20.71 -9.89
C TYR A 5 8.84 20.11 -10.96
N SER A 6 8.65 20.88 -12.02
CA SER A 6 8.14 20.47 -13.33
C SER A 6 9.28 20.46 -14.37
N TYR A 7 9.22 19.53 -15.32
CA TYR A 7 10.11 19.55 -16.47
C TYR A 7 9.63 20.58 -17.50
N THR A 8 10.55 21.38 -18.06
CA THR A 8 10.25 22.55 -18.91
C THR A 8 11.20 22.66 -20.13
N GLY A 9 11.70 21.54 -20.66
CA GLY A 9 12.85 21.54 -21.59
C GLY A 9 14.17 21.87 -20.87
N PRO A 10 15.33 21.86 -21.54
CA PRO A 10 16.63 22.22 -20.93
C PRO A 10 16.71 23.73 -20.61
N ILE A 11 17.60 24.14 -19.70
CA ILE A 11 17.85 25.58 -19.48
C ILE A 11 18.73 26.18 -20.57
N ASP A 12 18.54 27.46 -20.86
CA ASP A 12 19.51 28.23 -21.63
C ASP A 12 20.79 28.43 -20.80
N HIS A 13 21.84 27.71 -21.20
CA HIS A 13 23.17 27.72 -20.62
C HIS A 13 24.03 28.88 -21.11
N THR A 14 23.64 29.54 -22.22
CA THR A 14 24.37 30.69 -22.81
C THR A 14 24.17 31.98 -22.02
N ILE A 15 23.11 32.06 -21.20
CA ILE A 15 22.85 33.16 -20.29
C ILE A 15 23.96 33.23 -19.23
N ALA A 16 24.78 34.28 -19.30
CA ALA A 16 25.87 34.51 -18.34
C ALA A 16 25.33 34.71 -16.89
N PRO A 17 26.02 34.18 -15.86
CA PRO A 17 25.60 34.34 -14.48
C PRO A 17 25.71 35.80 -14.02
N ASN A 18 24.62 36.35 -13.48
CA ASN A 18 24.67 37.65 -12.80
C ASN A 18 25.39 37.52 -11.45
N LEU A 19 26.70 37.76 -11.45
CA LEU A 19 27.58 37.58 -10.29
C LEU A 19 27.18 38.45 -9.07
N ALA A 20 26.43 39.55 -9.28
CA ALA A 20 25.90 40.35 -8.17
C ALA A 20 24.98 39.54 -7.24
N ASN A 21 24.33 38.47 -7.75
CA ASN A 21 23.47 37.58 -6.98
C ASN A 21 24.25 36.60 -6.06
N ALA A 22 25.58 36.61 -6.08
CA ALA A 22 26.43 35.94 -5.10
C ALA A 22 26.92 36.88 -3.97
N LYS A 23 26.89 38.19 -4.19
CA LYS A 23 27.45 39.18 -3.25
C LYS A 23 26.73 39.12 -1.89
N GLY A 24 27.49 39.00 -0.80
CA GLY A 24 26.99 38.91 0.57
C GLY A 24 26.39 37.56 0.97
N LYS A 25 26.21 36.61 0.03
CA LYS A 25 25.79 35.24 0.38
C LYS A 25 26.88 34.48 1.12
N SER A 26 26.47 33.58 2.00
CA SER A 26 27.34 32.57 2.63
C SER A 26 27.40 31.31 1.78
N VAL A 27 28.60 30.88 1.39
CA VAL A 27 28.85 29.76 0.48
C VAL A 27 29.72 28.72 1.16
N ILE A 28 29.28 27.46 1.20
CA ILE A 28 30.08 26.32 1.67
C ILE A 28 30.58 25.52 0.46
N ILE A 29 31.89 25.23 0.39
CA ILE A 29 32.49 24.42 -0.68
C ILE A 29 33.35 23.29 -0.09
N THR A 30 32.96 22.04 -0.33
CA THR A 30 33.77 20.86 0.06
C THR A 30 34.76 20.49 -1.04
N GLY A 31 35.94 19.99 -0.66
CA GLY A 31 37.04 19.73 -1.60
C GLY A 31 37.56 21.02 -2.23
N GLY A 32 37.61 22.10 -1.45
CA GLY A 32 37.85 23.47 -1.93
C GLY A 32 39.30 23.92 -1.97
N ALA A 33 40.27 23.09 -1.55
CA ALA A 33 41.65 23.53 -1.35
C ALA A 33 42.60 23.25 -2.53
N ASN A 34 42.12 22.71 -3.65
CA ASN A 34 42.89 22.60 -4.89
C ASN A 34 42.00 22.52 -6.14
N GLY A 35 42.61 22.65 -7.32
CA GLY A 35 42.00 22.37 -8.62
C GLY A 35 40.69 23.13 -8.88
N MET A 36 39.67 22.40 -9.36
CA MET A 36 38.35 22.99 -9.62
C MET A 36 37.68 23.52 -8.33
N GLY A 37 37.98 22.96 -7.16
CA GLY A 37 37.51 23.46 -5.88
C GLY A 37 38.10 24.82 -5.52
N GLU A 38 39.43 24.95 -5.59
CA GLU A 38 40.12 26.25 -5.42
C GLU A 38 39.61 27.27 -6.45
N THR A 39 39.38 26.84 -7.70
CA THR A 39 38.82 27.70 -8.75
C THR A 39 37.41 28.21 -8.39
N MET A 40 36.55 27.35 -7.83
CA MET A 40 35.23 27.78 -7.31
C MET A 40 35.36 28.74 -6.13
N VAL A 41 36.23 28.44 -5.14
CA VAL A 41 36.46 29.30 -3.96
C VAL A 41 36.90 30.70 -4.39
N ARG A 42 37.86 30.80 -5.31
CA ARG A 42 38.31 32.08 -5.89
C ARG A 42 37.18 32.80 -6.63
N ALA A 43 36.38 32.09 -7.44
CA ALA A 43 35.28 32.70 -8.20
C ALA A 43 34.18 33.26 -7.29
N PHE A 44 33.72 32.52 -6.27
CA PHE A 44 32.70 32.99 -5.34
C PHE A 44 33.21 34.13 -4.46
N SER A 45 34.47 34.07 -3.99
CA SER A 45 35.07 35.16 -3.22
C SER A 45 35.23 36.44 -4.06
N ALA A 46 35.63 36.32 -5.33
CA ALA A 46 35.73 37.46 -6.26
C ALA A 46 34.37 38.10 -6.61
N ALA A 47 33.28 37.32 -6.59
CA ALA A 47 31.91 37.84 -6.71
C ALA A 47 31.38 38.50 -5.41
N GLY A 48 32.20 38.55 -4.35
CA GLY A 48 31.85 39.16 -3.06
C GLY A 48 30.99 38.27 -2.16
N ALA A 49 30.98 36.96 -2.37
CA ALA A 49 30.40 36.01 -1.43
C ALA A 49 31.38 35.68 -0.29
N PHE A 50 30.87 35.35 0.89
CA PHE A 50 31.70 34.80 1.95
C PHE A 50 31.84 33.30 1.77
N VAL A 51 33.07 32.79 1.55
CA VAL A 51 33.29 31.37 1.21
C VAL A 51 33.95 30.62 2.36
N THR A 52 33.19 29.74 3.01
CA THR A 52 33.75 28.71 3.89
C THR A 52 34.05 27.47 3.06
N PHE A 53 35.29 26.98 3.11
CA PHE A 53 35.70 25.84 2.30
C PHE A 53 36.46 24.81 3.12
N ALA A 54 36.25 23.54 2.77
CA ALA A 54 36.59 22.40 3.60
C ALA A 54 37.35 21.35 2.81
N ASP A 55 38.48 20.88 3.35
CA ASP A 55 39.37 19.93 2.67
C ASP A 55 40.30 19.21 3.67
N LEU A 56 40.94 18.12 3.27
CA LEU A 56 42.07 17.54 4.00
C LEU A 56 43.42 18.13 3.57
N HIS A 57 43.48 18.69 2.37
CA HIS A 57 44.71 19.16 1.74
C HIS A 57 45.24 20.47 2.37
N PRO A 58 46.52 20.55 2.80
CA PRO A 58 47.04 21.67 3.60
C PRO A 58 47.10 23.03 2.87
N ARG A 59 47.02 23.01 1.53
CA ARG A 59 46.93 24.23 0.69
C ARG A 59 45.79 25.18 1.12
N GLY A 60 44.74 24.67 1.77
CA GLY A 60 43.59 25.48 2.16
C GLY A 60 43.93 26.60 3.13
N ASP A 61 44.89 26.37 4.04
CA ASP A 61 45.37 27.40 4.97
C ASP A 61 46.02 28.58 4.21
N ASP A 62 46.79 28.29 3.16
CA ASP A 62 47.47 29.32 2.36
C ASP A 62 46.50 30.02 1.38
N LEU A 63 45.56 29.28 0.80
CA LEU A 63 44.49 29.85 -0.03
C LEU A 63 43.61 30.83 0.77
N ALA A 64 43.30 30.53 2.03
CA ALA A 64 42.57 31.43 2.90
C ALA A 64 43.37 32.70 3.24
N LYS A 65 44.69 32.58 3.50
CA LYS A 65 45.58 33.74 3.71
C LYS A 65 45.62 34.64 2.48
N GLU A 66 45.77 34.07 1.28
CA GLU A 66 45.79 34.81 0.00
C GLU A 66 44.50 35.59 -0.23
N LEU A 67 43.34 34.95 -0.06
CA LEU A 67 42.05 35.60 -0.35
C LEU A 67 41.66 36.64 0.72
N ASN A 68 42.10 36.42 1.97
CA ASN A 68 41.82 37.32 3.09
C ASN A 68 42.82 38.47 3.26
N ALA A 69 43.78 38.65 2.34
CA ALA A 69 44.79 39.71 2.43
C ALA A 69 44.19 41.12 2.58
N ASP A 70 43.10 41.42 1.87
CA ASP A 70 42.33 42.68 1.97
C ASP A 70 41.05 42.53 2.80
N GLY A 71 41.12 41.77 3.91
CA GLY A 71 40.00 41.55 4.83
C GLY A 71 39.32 40.18 4.66
N GLU A 72 38.58 39.75 5.69
CA GLU A 72 38.07 38.38 5.80
C GLU A 72 36.92 38.08 4.83
N LYS A 73 37.25 37.42 3.70
CA LYS A 73 36.32 37.02 2.63
C LYS A 73 36.05 35.50 2.65
N THR A 74 36.89 34.73 3.34
CA THR A 74 36.87 33.26 3.32
C THR A 74 37.24 32.66 4.68
N ALA A 75 36.87 31.39 4.90
CA ALA A 75 37.33 30.59 6.02
C ALA A 75 37.67 29.17 5.57
N PHE A 76 38.89 28.71 5.81
CA PHE A 76 39.26 27.30 5.62
C PHE A 76 38.95 26.50 6.88
N VAL A 77 38.45 25.27 6.70
CA VAL A 77 38.27 24.27 7.77
C VAL A 77 38.87 22.95 7.31
N LYS A 78 39.94 22.50 7.99
CA LYS A 78 40.51 21.17 7.71
C LYS A 78 39.52 20.08 8.14
N CYS A 79 38.99 19.32 7.20
CA CYS A 79 37.79 18.51 7.39
C CYS A 79 37.84 17.22 6.57
N ASN A 80 37.51 16.08 7.20
CA ASN A 80 37.10 14.88 6.50
C ASN A 80 35.58 14.91 6.30
N ILE A 81 35.07 14.97 5.08
CA ILE A 81 33.62 15.02 4.83
C ILE A 81 32.87 13.73 5.22
N CYS A 82 33.59 12.62 5.47
CA CYS A 82 33.01 11.40 6.03
C CYS A 82 32.88 11.43 7.56
N ASP A 83 33.45 12.43 8.22
CA ASP A 83 33.38 12.64 9.66
C ASP A 83 32.33 13.69 9.99
N TRP A 84 31.30 13.28 10.74
CA TRP A 84 30.09 14.07 10.94
C TRP A 84 30.34 15.35 11.75
N ASP A 85 31.15 15.27 12.80
CA ASP A 85 31.42 16.40 13.71
C ASP A 85 32.44 17.38 13.10
N SER A 86 33.42 16.88 12.33
CA SER A 86 34.26 17.71 11.46
C SER A 86 33.43 18.48 10.44
N LEU A 87 32.36 17.88 9.91
CA LEU A 87 31.50 18.52 8.93
C LEU A 87 30.52 19.53 9.58
N ILE A 88 29.98 19.24 10.76
CA ILE A 88 29.26 20.26 11.58
C ILE A 88 30.14 21.49 11.79
N THR A 89 31.43 21.29 12.11
CA THR A 89 32.39 22.38 12.30
C THR A 89 32.51 23.29 11.07
N VAL A 90 32.36 22.76 9.84
CA VAL A 90 32.32 23.57 8.60
C VAL A 90 31.08 24.47 8.57
N PHE A 91 29.90 23.92 8.86
CA PHE A 91 28.64 24.66 8.83
C PHE A 91 28.54 25.72 9.94
N GLU A 92 28.94 25.39 11.17
CA GLU A 92 29.02 26.39 12.25
C GLU A 92 30.09 27.46 11.96
N THR A 93 31.21 27.12 11.31
CA THR A 93 32.19 28.14 10.87
C THR A 93 31.58 29.10 9.84
N ALA A 94 30.84 28.59 8.85
CA ALA A 94 30.16 29.41 7.86
C ALA A 94 29.09 30.33 8.47
N LYS A 95 28.32 29.80 9.41
CA LYS A 95 27.30 30.54 10.16
C LYS A 95 27.93 31.56 11.14
N ALA A 96 29.05 31.23 11.79
CA ALA A 96 29.72 32.13 12.71
C ALA A 96 30.41 33.31 11.99
N LYS A 97 31.06 33.05 10.84
CA LYS A 97 31.91 34.04 10.17
C LYS A 97 31.26 34.80 9.00
N SER A 98 30.19 34.29 8.39
CA SER A 98 29.56 35.01 7.28
C SER A 98 28.88 36.32 7.74
N PRO A 99 28.91 37.41 6.93
CA PRO A 99 28.39 38.74 7.32
C PRO A 99 26.89 38.81 7.70
N HIS A 100 26.13 37.75 7.45
CA HIS A 100 24.70 37.66 7.73
C HIS A 100 24.35 36.43 8.59
N HIS A 101 25.36 35.79 9.19
CA HIS A 101 25.26 34.56 9.97
C HIS A 101 24.39 33.47 9.30
N SER A 102 24.59 33.30 7.99
CA SER A 102 23.75 32.50 7.10
C SER A 102 24.51 31.32 6.50
N VAL A 103 23.75 30.45 5.83
CA VAL A 103 24.24 29.46 4.87
C VAL A 103 23.28 29.52 3.69
N ASP A 104 23.71 30.05 2.56
CA ASP A 104 22.85 30.32 1.40
C ASP A 104 23.09 29.30 0.27
N ILE A 105 24.35 29.04 -0.05
CA ILE A 105 24.76 28.09 -1.08
C ILE A 105 25.65 27.01 -0.46
N VAL A 106 25.43 25.74 -0.81
CA VAL A 106 26.28 24.62 -0.41
C VAL A 106 26.66 23.81 -1.64
N ILE A 107 27.96 23.66 -1.87
CA ILE A 107 28.55 22.93 -2.99
C ILE A 107 29.25 21.67 -2.44
N ALA A 108 28.59 20.53 -2.64
CA ALA A 108 29.14 19.21 -2.39
C ALA A 108 30.07 18.82 -3.56
N ASN A 109 31.29 19.37 -3.54
CA ASN A 109 32.27 19.22 -4.61
C ASN A 109 33.37 18.19 -4.30
N ALA A 110 33.61 17.86 -3.03
CA ALA A 110 34.57 16.84 -2.65
C ALA A 110 34.25 15.47 -3.29
N GLY A 111 35.31 14.78 -3.71
CA GLY A 111 35.20 13.44 -4.27
C GLY A 111 36.54 12.88 -4.73
N ILE A 112 36.64 11.56 -4.76
CA ILE A 112 37.83 10.82 -5.19
C ILE A 112 37.47 9.79 -6.25
N SER A 113 38.47 9.33 -7.00
CA SER A 113 38.35 8.32 -8.06
C SER A 113 39.33 7.16 -7.82
N ARG A 114 39.44 6.22 -8.76
CA ARG A 114 40.36 5.06 -8.70
C ARG A 114 41.82 5.43 -8.42
N SER A 115 42.25 6.66 -8.75
CA SER A 115 43.58 7.17 -8.38
C SER A 115 43.84 7.30 -6.87
N SER A 116 42.83 7.07 -6.02
CA SER A 116 42.96 6.97 -4.56
C SER A 116 43.43 5.61 -4.05
N GLY A 117 43.50 4.58 -4.91
CA GLY A 117 44.01 3.24 -4.59
C GLY A 117 42.93 2.17 -4.36
N ASP A 118 41.68 2.55 -4.14
CA ASP A 118 40.55 1.61 -4.15
C ASP A 118 40.33 1.04 -5.56
N SER A 119 40.16 -0.28 -5.68
CA SER A 119 39.60 -0.90 -6.88
C SER A 119 39.04 -2.30 -6.65
N LEU A 120 37.74 -2.47 -6.89
CA LEU A 120 37.05 -3.77 -7.00
C LEU A 120 37.48 -4.61 -8.22
N TRP A 121 38.33 -4.08 -9.09
CA TRP A 121 38.96 -4.84 -10.18
C TRP A 121 40.25 -5.57 -9.76
N ASN A 122 40.83 -5.23 -8.60
CA ASN A 122 42.06 -5.88 -8.14
C ASN A 122 41.75 -7.35 -7.82
N LEU A 123 42.31 -8.26 -8.61
CA LEU A 123 42.11 -9.70 -8.45
C LEU A 123 43.11 -10.24 -7.43
N ASP A 124 42.60 -10.69 -6.28
CA ASP A 124 43.37 -11.45 -5.29
C ASP A 124 43.80 -12.83 -5.84
N ASP A 125 44.74 -13.49 -5.16
CA ASP A 125 45.07 -14.89 -5.46
C ASP A 125 43.84 -15.80 -5.25
N PRO A 126 43.32 -16.48 -6.30
CA PRO A 126 42.16 -17.35 -6.18
C PRO A 126 42.37 -18.59 -5.31
N ASN A 127 43.63 -18.87 -4.90
CA ASN A 127 43.99 -19.95 -3.97
C ASN A 127 44.17 -19.44 -2.53
N GLY A 128 44.17 -18.11 -2.32
CA GLY A 128 44.30 -17.47 -1.03
C GLY A 128 42.96 -17.30 -0.29
N PRO A 129 42.99 -16.83 0.97
CA PRO A 129 41.79 -16.34 1.64
C PRO A 129 41.30 -15.05 0.95
N PRO A 130 39.98 -14.83 0.82
CA PRO A 130 39.44 -13.67 0.11
C PRO A 130 39.75 -12.36 0.85
N THR A 131 40.39 -11.41 0.17
CA THR A 131 40.64 -10.06 0.72
C THR A 131 39.34 -9.27 0.78
N LYS A 132 39.20 -8.42 1.79
CA LYS A 132 38.11 -7.45 1.86
C LYS A 132 38.53 -6.14 1.18
N PRO A 133 37.83 -5.66 0.14
CA PRO A 133 38.18 -4.42 -0.54
C PRO A 133 37.91 -3.20 0.35
N ASN A 134 38.71 -2.15 0.13
CA ASN A 134 38.42 -0.80 0.62
C ASN A 134 37.33 -0.15 -0.24
N LEU A 135 36.53 0.73 0.38
CA LEU A 135 35.39 1.42 -0.23
C LEU A 135 35.36 2.91 0.16
N ASN A 136 36.53 3.54 0.20
CA ASN A 136 36.72 4.96 0.45
C ASN A 136 36.10 5.81 -0.68
N ILE A 137 36.17 5.38 -1.94
CA ILE A 137 35.46 6.04 -3.06
C ILE A 137 33.96 6.12 -2.78
N VAL A 138 33.37 5.03 -2.26
CA VAL A 138 31.94 5.01 -1.89
C VAL A 138 31.67 5.98 -0.75
N ARG A 139 32.44 5.90 0.35
CA ARG A 139 32.28 6.75 1.53
C ARG A 139 32.41 8.24 1.23
N VAL A 140 33.47 8.64 0.54
CA VAL A 140 33.74 10.04 0.22
C VAL A 140 32.74 10.59 -0.79
N ASN A 141 32.43 9.84 -1.86
CA ASN A 141 31.54 10.36 -2.90
C ASN A 141 30.06 10.30 -2.51
N MET A 142 29.61 9.30 -1.75
CA MET A 142 28.21 9.15 -1.34
C MET A 142 27.98 9.61 0.09
N ASP A 143 28.54 8.92 1.10
CA ASP A 143 28.22 9.17 2.51
C ASP A 143 28.52 10.63 2.89
N GLY A 144 29.71 11.14 2.55
CA GLY A 144 30.08 12.53 2.82
C GLY A 144 29.25 13.56 2.03
N THR A 145 28.79 13.24 0.81
CA THR A 145 27.83 14.09 0.07
C THR A 145 26.45 14.09 0.74
N PHE A 146 25.99 12.93 1.22
CA PHE A 146 24.71 12.79 1.91
C PHE A 146 24.72 13.44 3.30
N TYR A 147 25.85 13.41 4.01
CA TYR A 147 26.07 14.18 5.23
C TYR A 147 26.07 15.69 4.95
N THR A 148 26.78 16.12 3.91
CA THR A 148 26.77 17.52 3.43
C THR A 148 25.35 17.98 3.10
N TRP A 149 24.54 17.14 2.45
CA TRP A 149 23.11 17.42 2.22
C TRP A 149 22.29 17.49 3.50
N LYS A 150 22.44 16.53 4.42
CA LYS A 150 21.64 16.47 5.65
C LYS A 150 21.90 17.68 6.55
N LEU A 151 23.16 18.11 6.64
CA LEU A 151 23.54 19.35 7.33
C LEU A 151 23.06 20.59 6.56
N ALA A 152 23.19 20.65 5.23
CA ALA A 152 22.63 21.76 4.45
C ALA A 152 21.13 21.94 4.69
N VAL A 153 20.33 20.87 4.65
CA VAL A 153 18.89 20.92 5.00
C VAL A 153 18.67 21.47 6.42
N HIS A 154 19.49 21.06 7.39
CA HIS A 154 19.39 21.56 8.76
C HIS A 154 19.67 23.07 8.85
N TYR A 155 20.81 23.54 8.35
CA TYR A 155 21.21 24.95 8.43
C TYR A 155 20.39 25.87 7.53
N PHE A 156 19.91 25.39 6.37
CA PHE A 156 18.92 26.09 5.55
C PHE A 156 17.59 26.32 6.29
N ARG A 157 17.13 25.33 7.09
CA ARG A 157 15.89 25.42 7.89
C ARG A 157 16.02 26.26 9.16
N GLN A 158 17.23 26.51 9.68
CA GLN A 158 17.45 27.46 10.78
C GLN A 158 17.19 28.93 10.36
N GLN A 159 17.11 29.21 9.06
CA GLN A 159 16.94 30.56 8.50
C GLN A 159 15.52 30.75 7.94
N PRO A 160 14.94 31.96 7.96
CA PRO A 160 13.61 32.22 7.39
C PRO A 160 13.50 31.89 5.88
N ASP A 161 12.34 31.39 5.44
CA ASP A 161 11.99 31.31 4.01
C ASP A 161 11.38 32.64 3.57
N SER A 162 12.21 33.51 2.96
CA SER A 162 11.76 34.76 2.34
C SER A 162 11.96 34.73 0.83
N ALA A 163 11.36 35.67 0.11
CA ALA A 163 11.59 35.84 -1.34
C ALA A 163 13.06 36.19 -1.66
N ASP A 164 13.75 36.89 -0.75
CA ASP A 164 15.13 37.35 -0.93
C ASP A 164 16.15 36.24 -0.70
N ARG A 165 15.91 35.32 0.24
CA ARG A 165 16.77 34.15 0.48
C ARG A 165 16.71 33.14 -0.67
N ASP A 166 17.73 32.29 -0.73
CA ASP A 166 17.98 31.38 -1.85
C ASP A 166 18.80 30.19 -1.37
N ARG A 167 18.12 29.15 -0.86
CA ARG A 167 18.74 27.92 -0.35
C ARG A 167 19.14 27.03 -1.53
N CYS A 168 20.40 27.05 -1.92
CA CYS A 168 20.87 26.34 -3.13
C CYS A 168 21.88 25.24 -2.79
N PHE A 169 21.56 23.99 -3.14
CA PHE A 169 22.47 22.85 -3.04
C PHE A 169 22.94 22.41 -4.43
N ILE A 170 24.25 22.22 -4.61
CA ILE A 170 24.85 21.80 -5.88
C ILE A 170 25.83 20.65 -5.62
N MET A 171 25.77 19.59 -6.42
CA MET A 171 26.66 18.43 -6.31
C MET A 171 27.60 18.30 -7.51
N THR A 172 28.89 18.06 -7.27
CA THR A 172 29.85 17.69 -8.32
C THR A 172 29.75 16.19 -8.62
N GLY A 173 29.03 15.91 -9.70
CA GLY A 173 28.86 14.60 -10.32
C GLY A 173 30.03 14.17 -11.20
N SER A 174 29.69 13.57 -12.35
CA SER A 174 30.58 13.36 -13.50
C SER A 174 29.76 12.99 -14.74
N MET A 175 30.32 13.19 -15.93
CA MET A 175 29.82 12.67 -17.20
C MET A 175 29.65 11.13 -17.19
N VAL A 176 30.39 10.39 -16.35
CA VAL A 176 30.21 8.93 -16.23
C VAL A 176 28.89 8.51 -15.56
N ALA A 177 28.02 9.45 -15.15
CA ALA A 177 26.64 9.17 -14.74
C ALA A 177 25.64 9.09 -15.93
N TYR A 178 26.17 9.06 -17.16
CA TYR A 178 25.42 9.06 -18.44
C TYR A 178 26.01 8.10 -19.49
N ILE A 179 27.20 7.53 -19.22
CA ILE A 179 27.96 6.64 -20.10
C ILE A 179 28.68 5.58 -19.25
N ASP A 180 29.07 4.47 -19.86
CA ASP A 180 29.87 3.44 -19.19
C ASP A 180 31.34 3.86 -19.05
N SER A 181 31.97 3.54 -17.91
CA SER A 181 33.42 3.70 -17.71
C SER A 181 34.02 2.40 -17.16
N PRO A 182 34.47 1.50 -18.05
CA PRO A 182 35.10 0.23 -17.66
C PRO A 182 36.27 0.43 -16.70
N GLY A 183 36.40 -0.44 -15.70
CA GLY A 183 37.48 -0.37 -14.71
C GLY A 183 37.40 0.77 -13.70
N ASN A 184 36.38 1.63 -13.74
CA ASN A 184 36.13 2.69 -12.75
C ASN A 184 34.83 2.41 -11.97
N TRP A 185 34.61 1.16 -11.56
CA TRP A 185 33.29 0.65 -11.12
C TRP A 185 32.69 1.44 -9.96
N GLU A 186 33.43 1.61 -8.86
CA GLU A 186 32.97 2.32 -7.66
C GLU A 186 32.74 3.80 -7.94
N TYR A 187 33.64 4.43 -8.72
CA TYR A 187 33.50 5.83 -9.09
C TYR A 187 32.24 6.05 -9.94
N THR A 188 32.05 5.22 -10.95
CA THR A 188 30.88 5.26 -11.85
C THR A 188 29.59 5.04 -11.06
N ALA A 189 29.53 3.99 -10.22
CA ALA A 189 28.39 3.70 -9.36
C ALA A 189 28.05 4.88 -8.43
N THR A 190 29.04 5.50 -7.77
CA THR A 190 28.81 6.67 -6.90
C THR A 190 28.31 7.89 -7.68
N LYS A 191 28.80 8.15 -8.89
CA LYS A 191 28.35 9.29 -9.69
C LYS A 191 26.94 9.06 -10.28
N TYR A 192 26.58 7.83 -10.65
CA TYR A 192 25.18 7.45 -10.92
C TYR A 192 24.30 7.64 -9.68
N ALA A 193 24.75 7.21 -8.50
CA ALA A 193 24.00 7.38 -7.25
C ALA A 193 23.73 8.85 -6.90
N LEU A 194 24.73 9.73 -7.01
CA LEU A 194 24.55 11.17 -6.81
C LEU A 194 23.58 11.80 -7.82
N ARG A 195 23.57 11.30 -9.06
CA ARG A 195 22.63 11.76 -10.09
C ARG A 195 21.19 11.30 -9.78
N GLY A 196 21.02 10.03 -9.42
CA GLY A 196 19.73 9.49 -8.97
C GLY A 196 19.20 10.19 -7.71
N PHE A 197 20.10 10.56 -6.80
CA PHE A 197 19.78 11.35 -5.62
C PHE A 197 19.24 12.74 -6.00
N MET A 198 19.92 13.49 -6.89
CA MET A 198 19.39 14.76 -7.41
C MET A 198 18.00 14.58 -8.05
N LYS A 199 17.87 13.60 -8.96
CA LYS A 199 16.62 13.29 -9.67
C LYS A 199 15.44 13.02 -8.75
N THR A 200 15.70 12.44 -7.58
CA THR A 200 14.72 12.12 -6.54
C THR A 200 14.42 13.34 -5.68
N VAL A 201 15.45 13.93 -5.07
CA VAL A 201 15.33 15.00 -4.07
C VAL A 201 14.67 16.26 -4.65
N ARG A 202 14.91 16.61 -5.92
CA ARG A 202 14.25 17.76 -6.58
C ARG A 202 12.72 17.69 -6.57
N ARG A 203 12.13 16.50 -6.40
CA ARG A 203 10.67 16.30 -6.39
C ARG A 203 10.02 16.65 -5.04
N SER A 204 10.78 16.83 -3.97
CA SER A 204 10.30 17.22 -2.63
C SER A 204 11.09 18.34 -1.93
N SER A 205 12.34 18.64 -2.32
CA SER A 205 13.17 19.67 -1.64
C SER A 205 12.59 21.09 -1.66
N TRP A 206 11.71 21.36 -2.63
CA TRP A 206 10.96 22.61 -2.76
C TRP A 206 10.03 22.87 -1.57
N GLU A 207 9.55 21.82 -0.87
CA GLU A 207 8.73 21.92 0.35
C GLU A 207 9.51 22.53 1.53
N GLN A 208 10.84 22.39 1.51
CA GLN A 208 11.77 23.04 2.44
C GLN A 208 12.38 24.32 1.82
N GLY A 209 11.88 24.78 0.68
CA GLY A 209 12.40 25.94 -0.05
C GLY A 209 13.80 25.75 -0.62
N ILE A 210 14.28 24.52 -0.81
CA ILE A 210 15.65 24.20 -1.25
C ILE A 210 15.67 23.84 -2.74
N ARG A 211 16.51 24.55 -3.50
CA ARG A 211 16.91 24.15 -4.87
C ARG A 211 18.00 23.09 -4.80
N ILE A 212 17.92 22.06 -5.63
CA ILE A 212 19.00 21.07 -5.78
C ILE A 212 19.36 20.89 -7.25
N ASN A 213 20.65 20.88 -7.56
CA ASN A 213 21.17 20.70 -8.92
C ASN A 213 22.45 19.85 -8.95
N TYR A 214 22.82 19.40 -10.14
CA TYR A 214 23.97 18.55 -10.42
C TYR A 214 24.87 19.24 -11.45
N VAL A 215 26.18 19.17 -11.25
CA VAL A 215 27.16 19.53 -12.29
C VAL A 215 27.91 18.25 -12.66
N ALA A 216 28.05 17.96 -13.95
CA ALA A 216 28.62 16.71 -14.45
C ALA A 216 29.93 16.96 -15.23
N PRO A 217 31.09 17.02 -14.56
CA PRO A 217 32.37 17.18 -15.25
C PRO A 217 32.70 16.04 -16.22
N CYS A 218 33.11 16.40 -17.43
CA CYS A 218 33.88 15.52 -18.32
C CYS A 218 35.34 15.39 -17.84
N TRP A 219 36.28 15.11 -18.74
CA TRP A 219 37.71 15.18 -18.43
C TRP A 219 38.11 16.64 -18.20
N ILE A 220 38.28 17.04 -16.93
CA ILE A 220 38.73 18.40 -16.59
C ILE A 220 40.25 18.46 -16.61
N LYS A 221 40.80 19.47 -17.28
CA LYS A 221 42.24 19.76 -17.31
C LYS A 221 42.75 20.07 -15.90
N SER A 222 43.78 19.38 -15.42
CA SER A 222 44.21 19.51 -14.01
C SER A 222 45.68 19.24 -13.81
N ALA A 223 46.31 20.05 -12.94
CA ALA A 223 47.73 19.97 -12.58
C ALA A 223 48.14 18.70 -11.79
N ILE A 224 47.22 17.75 -11.60
CA ILE A 224 47.43 16.48 -10.88
C ILE A 224 47.91 15.37 -11.84
N ARG A 225 47.78 15.54 -13.16
CA ARG A 225 48.26 14.59 -14.16
C ARG A 225 49.66 14.97 -14.66
N THR A 226 50.44 13.97 -15.04
CA THR A 226 51.71 14.20 -15.75
C THR A 226 51.43 14.69 -17.18
N LYS A 227 52.35 15.47 -17.76
CA LYS A 227 52.16 16.05 -19.11
C LYS A 227 52.09 14.96 -20.17
N GLU A 228 52.82 13.89 -19.95
CA GLU A 228 52.96 12.72 -20.81
C GLU A 228 51.64 11.94 -20.86
N TYR A 229 50.93 11.83 -19.72
CA TYR A 229 49.61 11.20 -19.67
C TYR A 229 48.50 12.12 -20.18
N GLU A 230 48.60 13.45 -19.99
CA GLU A 230 47.67 14.40 -20.63
C GLU A 230 47.83 14.39 -22.16
N ALA A 231 49.07 14.35 -22.68
CA ALA A 231 49.34 14.19 -24.11
C ALA A 231 48.80 12.86 -24.66
N TRP A 232 49.06 11.75 -23.99
CA TRP A 232 48.53 10.43 -24.39
C TRP A 232 47.00 10.42 -24.48
N LEU A 233 46.30 11.04 -23.52
CA LEU A 233 44.83 11.17 -23.55
C LEU A 233 44.37 11.99 -24.79
N ILE A 234 45.05 13.10 -25.11
CA ILE A 234 44.73 13.92 -26.29
C ILE A 234 44.96 13.14 -27.59
N GLU A 235 46.07 12.39 -27.70
CA GLU A 235 46.36 11.52 -28.86
C GLU A 235 45.28 10.45 -29.08
N HIS A 236 44.62 10.01 -28.01
CA HIS A 236 43.51 9.04 -28.04
C HIS A 236 42.12 9.71 -28.09
N GLY A 237 42.06 11.00 -28.49
CA GLY A 237 40.81 11.72 -28.76
C GLY A 237 40.07 12.26 -27.53
N ILE A 238 40.73 12.32 -26.35
CA ILE A 238 40.15 12.95 -25.17
C ILE A 238 40.33 14.48 -25.26
N GLU A 239 39.25 15.17 -25.58
CA GLU A 239 39.13 16.61 -25.37
C GLU A 239 38.79 16.93 -23.91
N PHE A 240 39.25 18.09 -23.43
CA PHE A 240 39.14 18.51 -22.03
C PHE A 240 38.26 19.75 -21.84
N GLY A 241 37.50 19.79 -20.74
CA GLY A 241 36.88 21.01 -20.20
C GLY A 241 37.81 21.71 -19.19
N GLU A 242 37.63 23.01 -18.96
CA GLU A 242 38.49 23.77 -18.04
C GLU A 242 37.92 23.88 -16.62
N GLN A 243 38.79 24.07 -15.63
CA GLN A 243 38.37 24.27 -14.23
C GLN A 243 37.52 25.55 -14.04
N ALA A 244 37.77 26.56 -14.88
CA ALA A 244 36.95 27.77 -14.95
C ALA A 244 35.52 27.48 -15.41
N ASP A 245 35.32 26.46 -16.26
CA ASP A 245 34.00 26.09 -16.80
C ASP A 245 33.19 25.37 -15.71
N CYS A 246 33.84 24.55 -14.88
CA CYS A 246 33.24 24.01 -13.65
C CYS A 246 32.74 25.12 -12.72
N ALA A 247 33.56 26.15 -12.46
CA ALA A 247 33.15 27.29 -11.64
C ALA A 247 32.05 28.14 -12.30
N GLY A 248 32.09 28.28 -13.63
CA GLY A 248 31.05 28.92 -14.44
C GLY A 248 29.69 28.24 -14.31
N ALA A 249 29.63 26.91 -14.39
CA ALA A 249 28.40 26.14 -14.20
C ALA A 249 27.86 26.25 -12.75
N MET A 250 28.74 26.20 -11.75
CA MET A 250 28.34 26.43 -10.35
C MET A 250 27.75 27.84 -10.16
N MET A 251 28.36 28.86 -10.74
CA MET A 251 27.84 30.25 -10.75
C MET A 251 26.51 30.36 -11.51
N ARG A 252 26.37 29.71 -12.67
CA ARG A 252 25.13 29.68 -13.48
C ARG A 252 23.94 29.16 -12.68
N ILE A 253 24.17 28.22 -11.76
CA ILE A 253 23.17 27.66 -10.85
C ILE A 253 22.98 28.52 -9.59
N ALA A 254 24.06 28.98 -8.97
CA ALA A 254 24.03 29.70 -7.70
C ALA A 254 23.49 31.15 -7.81
N CYS A 255 23.67 31.78 -8.97
CA CYS A 255 23.25 33.16 -9.24
C CYS A 255 21.87 33.28 -9.90
N ASP A 256 21.22 32.17 -10.26
CA ASP A 256 19.89 32.15 -10.90
C ASP A 256 18.92 31.27 -10.10
N LYS A 257 17.90 31.90 -9.50
CA LYS A 257 16.87 31.21 -8.70
C LYS A 257 15.95 30.30 -9.52
N THR A 258 15.90 30.44 -10.85
CA THR A 258 15.07 29.60 -11.72
C THR A 258 15.65 28.19 -11.92
N VAL A 259 16.97 28.02 -11.73
CA VAL A 259 17.65 26.74 -11.95
C VAL A 259 17.43 25.81 -10.75
N ASN A 260 16.51 24.86 -10.89
CA ASN A 260 16.23 23.81 -9.91
C ASN A 260 16.00 22.46 -10.60
N GLY A 261 16.55 21.38 -10.04
CA GLY A 261 16.39 20.01 -10.52
C GLY A 261 17.09 19.70 -11.84
N ARG A 262 18.20 20.41 -12.13
CA ARG A 262 18.93 20.38 -13.41
C ARG A 262 20.33 19.77 -13.31
N SER A 263 20.84 19.35 -14.47
CA SER A 263 22.19 18.83 -14.67
C SER A 263 22.95 19.66 -15.71
N LEU A 264 23.99 20.38 -15.32
CA LEU A 264 24.90 21.02 -16.27
C LEU A 264 26.12 20.14 -16.49
N MET A 265 26.28 19.61 -17.70
CA MET A 265 27.48 18.86 -18.09
C MET A 265 28.58 19.83 -18.48
N ILE A 266 29.76 19.72 -17.86
CA ILE A 266 30.95 20.46 -18.32
C ILE A 266 31.48 19.73 -19.54
N THR A 267 31.77 20.46 -20.61
CA THR A 267 32.21 19.93 -21.89
C THR A 267 33.46 20.66 -22.38
N PRO A 268 34.23 20.07 -23.29
CA PRO A 268 35.19 20.82 -24.10
C PRO A 268 34.50 21.98 -24.83
N ARG A 269 35.23 23.08 -25.05
CA ARG A 269 34.66 24.30 -25.66
C ARG A 269 34.35 24.18 -27.16
N THR A 270 34.75 23.07 -27.77
CA THR A 270 34.34 22.59 -29.11
C THR A 270 32.90 22.07 -29.15
N VAL A 271 32.36 21.60 -28.01
CA VAL A 271 31.00 21.07 -27.88
C VAL A 271 30.01 22.17 -27.45
N ALA A 272 30.39 22.99 -26.47
CA ALA A 272 29.65 24.18 -26.04
C ALA A 272 30.66 25.27 -25.68
N LYS A 273 30.55 26.44 -26.32
CA LYS A 273 31.54 27.54 -26.23
C LYS A 273 31.74 28.05 -24.80
N GLU A 274 30.68 27.99 -24.00
CA GLU A 274 30.59 28.38 -22.59
C GLU A 274 31.24 27.34 -21.65
N GLY A 275 31.66 26.20 -22.18
CA GLY A 275 32.28 25.10 -21.45
C GLY A 275 31.29 24.19 -20.70
N PHE A 276 29.99 24.45 -20.79
CA PHE A 276 28.95 23.58 -20.20
C PHE A 276 27.60 23.70 -20.91
N VAL A 277 26.75 22.69 -20.76
CA VAL A 277 25.42 22.58 -21.39
C VAL A 277 24.43 21.78 -20.51
N ASP A 278 23.15 22.13 -20.50
CA ASP A 278 22.07 21.26 -19.99
C ASP A 278 21.77 20.20 -21.06
N VAL A 279 22.16 18.95 -20.81
CA VAL A 279 22.08 17.85 -21.78
C VAL A 279 20.68 17.22 -21.89
N ASP A 280 19.68 17.77 -21.19
CA ASP A 280 18.26 17.39 -21.22
C ASP A 280 17.93 15.91 -20.85
N LYS A 281 18.90 15.16 -20.32
CA LYS A 281 18.75 13.72 -20.00
C LYS A 281 18.12 13.44 -18.62
N GLU A 282 17.62 14.45 -17.92
CA GLU A 282 17.11 14.32 -16.54
C GLU A 282 15.67 13.82 -16.44
N ASP A 283 14.86 13.98 -17.48
CA ASP A 283 13.50 13.44 -17.57
C ASP A 283 13.31 12.75 -18.92
N TYR A 284 12.11 12.20 -19.15
CA TYR A 284 11.76 11.48 -20.37
C TYR A 284 10.93 12.40 -21.26
N SER A 285 11.48 12.78 -22.41
CA SER A 285 10.85 13.69 -23.39
C SER A 285 10.53 13.02 -24.73
N GLU A 286 11.16 11.88 -25.04
CA GLU A 286 11.01 11.18 -26.32
C GLU A 286 9.75 10.30 -26.40
N PRO A 287 9.07 10.19 -27.56
CA PRO A 287 7.89 9.32 -27.74
C PRO A 287 8.16 7.84 -27.42
N ARG A 288 9.40 7.36 -27.62
CA ARG A 288 9.78 5.97 -27.29
C ARG A 288 9.76 5.69 -25.78
N ASP A 289 9.89 6.73 -24.95
CA ASP A 289 9.97 6.63 -23.49
C ASP A 289 8.58 6.74 -22.84
N GLU A 290 7.49 6.66 -23.62
CA GLU A 290 6.10 6.81 -23.15
C GLU A 290 5.75 5.91 -21.95
N TYR A 291 6.31 4.69 -21.91
CA TYR A 291 6.19 3.80 -20.75
C TYR A 291 6.76 4.44 -19.47
N PHE A 292 7.98 4.99 -19.54
CA PHE A 292 8.62 5.64 -18.40
C PHE A 292 7.93 6.96 -18.03
N ILE A 293 7.44 7.73 -19.00
CA ILE A 293 6.60 8.92 -18.77
C ILE A 293 5.34 8.54 -17.97
N LYS A 294 4.58 7.54 -18.45
CA LYS A 294 3.35 7.04 -17.79
C LYS A 294 3.63 6.49 -16.39
N LYS A 295 4.74 5.76 -16.20
CA LYS A 295 5.15 5.24 -14.87
C LYS A 295 5.61 6.36 -13.93
N GLN A 296 6.40 7.33 -14.40
CA GLN A 296 6.86 8.46 -13.61
C GLN A 296 5.69 9.34 -13.14
N ALA A 297 4.74 9.64 -14.01
CA ALA A 297 3.51 10.37 -13.65
C ALA A 297 2.62 9.59 -12.67
N THR A 298 2.58 8.26 -12.78
CA THR A 298 1.83 7.41 -11.85
C THR A 298 2.51 7.31 -10.49
N GLN A 299 3.85 7.20 -10.45
CA GLN A 299 4.62 7.19 -9.21
C GLN A 299 4.49 8.50 -8.44
N LEU A 300 4.49 9.65 -9.13
CA LEU A 300 4.28 10.95 -8.48
C LEU A 300 2.88 11.05 -7.86
N ARG A 301 1.83 10.66 -8.59
CA ARG A 301 0.45 10.60 -8.05
C ARG A 301 0.31 9.65 -6.85
N ILE A 302 1.04 8.54 -6.82
CA ILE A 302 1.00 7.58 -5.69
C ILE A 302 1.69 8.15 -4.43
N ILE A 303 2.63 9.08 -4.57
CA ILE A 303 3.39 9.64 -3.44
C ILE A 303 2.82 11.00 -2.99
N GLU A 304 2.09 11.73 -3.84
CA GLU A 304 1.49 13.04 -3.55
C GLU A 304 0.68 13.14 -2.24
N ASP A 305 0.09 12.03 -1.75
CA ASP A 305 -0.64 12.00 -0.48
C ASP A 305 0.25 12.13 0.78
N LYS A 306 1.52 11.67 0.75
CA LYS A 306 2.32 11.41 1.96
C LYS A 306 3.84 11.60 1.80
N TRP A 307 4.31 12.84 1.75
CA TRP A 307 5.66 13.20 2.23
C TRP A 307 5.60 13.47 3.74
N LEU A 308 5.53 12.40 4.53
CA LEU A 308 5.44 12.45 5.99
C LEU A 308 6.77 12.06 6.63
N ASP A 309 7.37 12.96 7.41
CA ASP A 309 8.57 12.69 8.23
C ASP A 309 8.33 11.54 9.24
N ASP A 310 7.06 11.24 9.57
CA ASP A 310 6.61 10.18 10.46
C ASP A 310 6.03 8.94 9.73
N TYR A 311 6.41 8.67 8.47
CA TYR A 311 5.89 7.55 7.68
C TYR A 311 6.09 6.17 8.34
N LYS A 312 5.10 5.76 9.14
CA LYS A 312 4.89 4.39 9.60
C LYS A 312 4.07 3.64 8.54
N THR A 313 4.44 2.39 8.28
CA THR A 313 3.71 1.49 7.38
C THR A 313 2.38 1.04 8.02
N GLY A 314 1.37 1.91 8.05
CA GLY A 314 0.04 1.57 8.59
C GLY A 314 -1.07 2.62 8.48
N SER A 315 -0.78 3.91 8.25
CA SER A 315 -1.77 5.01 8.43
C SER A 315 -2.31 5.66 7.15
N ARG A 316 -2.68 4.90 6.09
CA ARG A 316 -3.10 5.52 4.80
C ARG A 316 -4.58 5.95 4.70
N ALA A 317 -5.42 5.77 5.71
CA ALA A 317 -6.85 6.11 5.63
C ALA A 317 -7.18 7.58 5.94
N GLU A 318 -6.50 8.23 6.89
CA GLU A 318 -7.04 9.43 7.55
C GLU A 318 -6.63 10.76 6.89
N THR A 319 -5.44 10.84 6.29
CA THR A 319 -4.88 12.10 5.76
C THR A 319 -5.63 12.63 4.53
N VAL A 320 -6.16 11.74 3.68
CA VAL A 320 -6.85 12.12 2.43
C VAL A 320 -8.15 12.89 2.73
N ASN A 321 -8.89 12.46 3.75
CA ASN A 321 -10.14 13.11 4.17
C ASN A 321 -9.93 14.52 4.74
N ALA A 322 -8.78 14.81 5.35
CA ALA A 322 -8.48 16.15 5.88
C ALA A 322 -8.31 17.19 4.76
N ILE A 323 -7.58 16.84 3.69
CA ILE A 323 -7.31 17.74 2.56
C ILE A 323 -8.58 17.98 1.74
N TYR A 324 -9.34 16.92 1.43
CA TYR A 324 -10.65 17.06 0.76
C TYR A 324 -11.64 17.88 1.61
N SER A 325 -11.68 17.67 2.93
CA SER A 325 -12.53 18.46 3.83
C SER A 325 -12.20 19.95 3.83
N HIS A 326 -10.93 20.33 3.64
CA HIS A 326 -10.54 21.75 3.62
C HIS A 326 -10.91 22.42 2.28
N ILE A 327 -10.64 21.75 1.15
CA ILE A 327 -10.94 22.26 -0.20
C ILE A 327 -12.45 22.34 -0.45
N ILE A 328 -13.24 21.39 0.07
CA ILE A 328 -14.70 21.42 -0.04
C ILE A 328 -15.31 22.52 0.85
N ARG A 329 -14.73 22.78 2.03
CA ARG A 329 -15.19 23.86 2.93
C ARG A 329 -14.83 25.26 2.42
N SER A 330 -13.73 25.43 1.69
CA SER A 330 -13.35 26.74 1.12
C SER A 330 -14.17 27.14 -0.11
N HIS A 331 -14.73 26.19 -0.86
CA HIS A 331 -15.53 26.48 -2.07
C HIS A 331 -17.06 26.46 -1.87
N LEU A 332 -17.59 25.82 -0.84
CA LEU A 332 -19.04 25.84 -0.55
C LEU A 332 -19.53 27.11 0.19
N SER A 333 -18.64 27.98 0.65
CA SER A 333 -18.99 29.21 1.37
C SER A 333 -19.49 30.36 0.47
N ASN A 334 -19.33 30.26 -0.86
CA ASN A 334 -19.68 31.32 -1.83
C ASN A 334 -20.98 31.09 -2.61
N PHE A 335 -21.66 29.94 -2.47
CA PHE A 335 -22.84 29.61 -3.29
C PHE A 335 -24.21 29.88 -2.65
N THR A 336 -24.26 30.49 -1.46
CA THR A 336 -25.50 30.82 -0.72
C THR A 336 -25.75 32.34 -0.55
N ARG A 337 -25.16 33.18 -1.41
CA ARG A 337 -25.36 34.66 -1.38
C ARG A 337 -25.87 35.32 -2.66
N VAL A 338 -26.17 34.55 -3.72
CA VAL A 338 -26.69 35.09 -5.01
C VAL A 338 -28.09 34.52 -5.33
N PHE A 339 -28.99 34.52 -4.35
CA PHE A 339 -30.39 34.08 -4.52
C PHE A 339 -31.43 34.98 -3.84
N TRP A 340 -31.05 36.22 -3.48
CA TRP A 340 -31.92 37.21 -2.82
C TRP A 340 -31.80 38.64 -3.36
N ARG A 341 -31.48 38.78 -4.67
CA ARG A 341 -31.65 40.04 -5.42
C ARG A 341 -32.11 39.75 -6.85
N ILE A 342 -32.79 40.73 -7.45
CA ILE A 342 -33.43 40.65 -8.78
C ILE A 342 -34.62 39.65 -8.83
N LYS A 343 -35.63 39.90 -8.00
CA LYS A 343 -37.03 39.58 -8.33
C LYS A 343 -37.84 40.87 -8.55
N ALA A 344 -37.38 41.66 -9.52
CA ALA A 344 -38.06 42.86 -10.00
C ALA A 344 -37.48 43.30 -11.35
N ILE A 345 -38.22 43.04 -12.44
CA ILE A 345 -38.46 43.90 -13.61
C ILE A 345 -39.18 43.06 -14.69
N CYS A 346 -40.29 43.63 -15.16
CA CYS A 346 -41.11 43.37 -16.34
C CYS A 346 -40.96 42.08 -17.18
N SER A 347 -42.11 41.40 -17.24
CA SER A 347 -42.72 40.67 -18.37
C SER A 347 -42.54 41.23 -19.80
N LEU A 348 -42.99 40.43 -20.78
CA LEU A 348 -43.09 40.67 -22.25
C LEU A 348 -41.79 40.33 -23.02
N ASP A 349 -41.79 39.76 -24.24
CA ASP A 349 -42.88 39.39 -25.18
C ASP A 349 -42.53 38.11 -26.02
N GLU A 350 -43.38 37.73 -26.99
CA GLU A 350 -43.29 36.49 -27.81
C GLU A 350 -42.45 36.58 -29.12
N ASP A 351 -42.35 35.44 -29.83
CA ASP A 351 -41.99 35.21 -31.25
C ASP A 351 -40.57 35.42 -31.81
N VAL A 352 -40.07 34.39 -32.54
CA VAL A 352 -39.79 34.38 -34.00
C VAL A 352 -39.20 33.01 -34.44
N VAL A 353 -39.33 32.65 -35.73
CA VAL A 353 -39.19 31.28 -36.29
C VAL A 353 -37.98 31.10 -37.24
N SER A 354 -37.59 29.84 -37.52
CA SER A 354 -36.77 29.35 -38.67
C SER A 354 -35.23 29.28 -38.44
N SER A 355 -34.41 28.50 -39.19
CA SER A 355 -34.67 27.49 -40.26
C SER A 355 -33.51 26.49 -40.51
N THR A 356 -33.87 25.19 -40.68
CA THR A 356 -33.24 24.14 -41.53
C THR A 356 -31.79 23.58 -41.28
N PRO A 357 -31.48 22.32 -41.72
CA PRO A 357 -30.40 21.48 -41.16
C PRO A 357 -29.53 20.69 -42.21
N VAL A 358 -28.90 19.56 -41.78
CA VAL A 358 -28.39 18.39 -42.59
C VAL A 358 -26.96 18.52 -43.20
N PRO A 359 -26.14 17.44 -43.40
CA PRO A 359 -26.11 16.06 -42.84
C PRO A 359 -24.76 15.64 -42.18
N LEU A 360 -24.74 14.43 -41.57
CA LEU A 360 -23.70 13.42 -41.87
C LEU A 360 -24.28 11.99 -41.75
N ARG A 361 -23.66 11.02 -42.44
CA ARG A 361 -24.06 9.61 -42.65
C ARG A 361 -22.83 8.70 -42.35
N TYR A 362 -22.89 7.38 -42.11
CA TYR A 362 -23.96 6.36 -42.16
C TYR A 362 -23.63 5.22 -41.12
N PRO A 363 -24.22 3.99 -41.09
CA PRO A 363 -24.48 3.28 -39.82
C PRO A 363 -23.76 1.92 -39.68
N LEU A 364 -24.07 1.18 -38.61
CA LEU A 364 -24.21 -0.27 -38.63
C LEU A 364 -25.40 -0.70 -37.76
N ASP A 365 -26.14 -1.72 -38.20
CA ASP A 365 -27.33 -2.28 -37.56
C ASP A 365 -27.00 -3.67 -36.97
N LEU A 366 -27.63 -4.03 -35.85
CA LEU A 366 -27.33 -5.22 -35.07
C LEU A 366 -28.37 -6.34 -35.20
N GLU A 367 -29.59 -6.08 -35.69
CA GLU A 367 -30.64 -7.12 -35.78
C GLU A 367 -30.37 -8.19 -36.86
N SER A 368 -29.46 -7.91 -37.80
CA SER A 368 -29.18 -8.81 -38.93
C SER A 368 -28.24 -10.00 -38.62
N PHE A 369 -27.66 -10.11 -37.41
CA PHE A 369 -26.61 -11.10 -37.13
C PHE A 369 -27.08 -12.42 -36.46
N ILE A 370 -28.30 -12.50 -35.93
CA ILE A 370 -28.80 -13.70 -35.21
C ILE A 370 -29.74 -14.54 -36.09
N ARG A 371 -29.31 -14.87 -37.32
CA ARG A 371 -29.99 -15.82 -38.23
C ARG A 371 -29.04 -16.62 -39.13
N LEU A 372 -28.10 -17.38 -38.56
CA LEU A 372 -27.60 -18.60 -39.21
C LEU A 372 -26.93 -19.55 -38.20
N ILE A 373 -27.02 -20.87 -38.48
CA ILE A 373 -26.52 -22.02 -37.68
C ILE A 373 -27.35 -22.29 -36.40
N GLY A 374 -27.93 -23.48 -36.18
CA GLY A 374 -28.05 -24.66 -37.06
C GLY A 374 -28.19 -25.97 -36.27
N THR A 375 -28.99 -26.92 -36.78
CA THR A 375 -29.29 -28.25 -36.19
C THR A 375 -30.15 -28.21 -34.90
N SER A 376 -31.04 -29.17 -34.62
CA SER A 376 -31.69 -30.20 -35.46
C SER A 376 -33.11 -30.48 -34.94
N GLY A 377 -33.95 -31.13 -35.75
CA GLY A 377 -35.32 -31.51 -35.35
C GLY A 377 -35.70 -32.90 -35.85
N TYR A 378 -36.56 -33.59 -35.08
CA TYR A 378 -37.19 -34.87 -35.44
C TYR A 378 -38.73 -34.75 -35.32
N VAL A 379 -39.46 -35.77 -35.81
CA VAL A 379 -40.81 -35.59 -36.39
C VAL A 379 -41.96 -36.19 -35.55
N GLY A 380 -43.13 -35.52 -35.56
CA GLY A 380 -44.45 -36.03 -35.12
C GLY A 380 -45.14 -35.10 -34.11
N SER A 381 -46.34 -34.52 -34.28
CA SER A 381 -47.69 -35.09 -34.55
C SER A 381 -48.21 -35.97 -33.40
N THR A 382 -49.42 -35.80 -32.81
CA THR A 382 -50.53 -34.81 -32.93
C THR A 382 -51.41 -34.88 -31.62
N ILE A 383 -52.62 -34.32 -31.37
CA ILE A 383 -53.73 -33.82 -32.22
C ILE A 383 -54.27 -32.39 -31.86
N PRO A 384 -55.04 -32.08 -30.76
CA PRO A 384 -55.97 -30.92 -30.77
C PRO A 384 -55.90 -29.89 -29.61
N ASN A 385 -56.72 -28.83 -29.70
CA ASN A 385 -57.04 -27.88 -28.63
C ASN A 385 -58.16 -28.37 -27.70
N VAL A 386 -58.01 -28.18 -26.39
CA VAL A 386 -59.12 -28.03 -25.41
C VAL A 386 -58.75 -26.92 -24.43
N ARG A 387 -59.64 -25.95 -24.20
CA ARG A 387 -59.49 -24.95 -23.12
C ARG A 387 -60.12 -25.48 -21.83
N PRO A 388 -59.38 -25.58 -20.71
CA PRO A 388 -59.97 -25.61 -19.38
C PRO A 388 -60.38 -24.20 -18.94
N GLN A 389 -61.37 -24.09 -18.05
CA GLN A 389 -61.76 -22.83 -17.43
C GLN A 389 -60.75 -22.41 -16.35
N ALA A 390 -60.68 -21.12 -16.04
CA ALA A 390 -59.95 -20.62 -14.89
C ALA A 390 -60.64 -21.11 -13.59
N ALA A 391 -60.03 -22.09 -12.92
CA ALA A 391 -60.40 -22.44 -11.56
C ALA A 391 -59.83 -21.38 -10.61
N ASN A 392 -60.69 -20.72 -9.83
CA ASN A 392 -60.27 -19.77 -8.80
C ASN A 392 -59.59 -20.53 -7.64
N MET A 393 -58.31 -20.84 -7.77
CA MET A 393 -57.49 -21.33 -6.67
C MET A 393 -57.03 -20.12 -5.85
N THR A 394 -57.88 -19.68 -4.93
CA THR A 394 -57.61 -18.57 -4.02
C THR A 394 -56.40 -18.89 -3.16
N MET A 395 -55.22 -18.38 -3.54
CA MET A 395 -54.05 -18.42 -2.65
C MET A 395 -54.39 -17.63 -1.39
N MET A 396 -54.53 -18.34 -0.26
CA MET A 396 -54.50 -17.71 1.05
C MET A 396 -53.07 -17.22 1.29
N THR A 397 -52.78 -15.99 0.87
CA THR A 397 -51.57 -15.28 1.31
C THR A 397 -51.68 -15.05 2.81
N THR A 398 -51.11 -15.96 3.60
CA THR A 398 -51.00 -15.84 5.04
C THR A 398 -50.12 -14.63 5.36
N HIS A 399 -50.76 -13.47 5.53
CA HIS A 399 -50.09 -12.24 5.96
C HIS A 399 -49.59 -12.46 7.39
N ILE A 400 -48.33 -12.88 7.51
CA ILE A 400 -47.62 -12.95 8.79
C ILE A 400 -47.60 -11.53 9.36
N PRO A 401 -48.18 -11.27 10.55
CA PRO A 401 -48.17 -9.95 11.13
C PRO A 401 -46.72 -9.53 11.45
N VAL A 402 -46.28 -8.44 10.82
CA VAL A 402 -44.97 -7.83 11.09
C VAL A 402 -45.19 -6.65 12.04
N PRO A 403 -44.55 -6.61 13.22
CA PRO A 403 -44.68 -5.49 14.14
C PRO A 403 -43.98 -4.24 13.59
N SER A 404 -44.35 -3.06 14.08
CA SER A 404 -43.69 -1.79 13.70
C SER A 404 -42.27 -1.66 14.25
N SER A 405 -41.99 -2.34 15.36
CA SER A 405 -40.74 -2.25 16.11
C SER A 405 -40.36 -3.61 16.72
N MET A 406 -39.10 -3.73 17.10
CA MET A 406 -38.49 -4.90 17.69
C MET A 406 -37.32 -4.49 18.59
N PHE A 407 -36.96 -5.30 19.57
CA PHE A 407 -35.71 -5.09 20.32
C PHE A 407 -34.52 -5.74 19.62
N ALA A 408 -33.36 -5.10 19.72
CA ALA A 408 -32.12 -5.52 19.06
C ALA A 408 -30.90 -5.31 19.98
N TRP A 409 -29.86 -6.14 19.80
CA TRP A 409 -28.52 -5.84 20.33
C TRP A 409 -27.76 -4.95 19.36
N ARG A 410 -27.37 -3.77 19.84
CA ARG A 410 -26.90 -2.65 19.04
C ARG A 410 -25.52 -2.21 19.49
N LYS A 411 -24.60 -2.04 18.53
CA LYS A 411 -23.32 -1.36 18.74
C LYS A 411 -23.54 0.13 18.51
N HIS A 412 -23.17 0.94 19.50
CA HIS A 412 -23.08 2.40 19.35
C HIS A 412 -21.61 2.82 19.28
N LYS A 413 -21.31 3.80 18.43
CA LYS A 413 -19.97 4.40 18.32
C LYS A 413 -19.50 4.97 19.67
N GLY A 414 -18.27 4.64 20.06
CA GLY A 414 -17.69 5.03 21.35
C GLY A 414 -18.20 4.25 22.58
N CYS A 415 -19.17 3.34 22.43
CA CYS A 415 -19.60 2.45 23.50
C CYS A 415 -19.00 1.04 23.28
N PRO A 416 -18.24 0.46 24.23
CA PRO A 416 -17.68 -0.88 24.10
C PRO A 416 -18.70 -1.99 24.44
N ASP A 417 -19.82 -1.65 25.07
CA ASP A 417 -20.85 -2.59 25.50
C ASP A 417 -22.00 -2.70 24.46
N PRO A 418 -22.65 -3.87 24.34
CA PRO A 418 -23.82 -4.02 23.49
C PRO A 418 -25.07 -3.42 24.16
N VAL A 419 -25.79 -2.55 23.44
CA VAL A 419 -26.98 -1.88 23.94
C VAL A 419 -28.24 -2.66 23.53
N TRP A 420 -29.14 -2.91 24.47
CA TRP A 420 -30.49 -3.42 24.20
C TRP A 420 -31.46 -2.24 24.04
N GLU A 421 -31.81 -1.90 22.80
CA GLU A 421 -32.75 -0.82 22.48
C GLU A 421 -33.85 -1.31 21.52
N GLU A 422 -35.01 -0.65 21.57
CA GLU A 422 -36.09 -0.85 20.60
C GLU A 422 -35.78 -0.08 19.31
N VAL A 423 -35.94 -0.75 18.17
CA VAL A 423 -35.70 -0.21 16.82
C VAL A 423 -36.89 -0.52 15.90
N PRO A 424 -37.12 0.28 14.83
CA PRO A 424 -38.11 -0.08 13.81
C PRO A 424 -37.78 -1.43 13.15
N VAL A 425 -38.80 -2.20 12.78
CA VAL A 425 -38.59 -3.34 11.88
C VAL A 425 -38.23 -2.80 10.48
N PRO A 426 -37.16 -3.30 9.83
CA PRO A 426 -36.76 -2.80 8.51
C PRO A 426 -37.81 -3.15 7.44
N THR A 427 -37.96 -2.27 6.45
CA THR A 427 -38.87 -2.50 5.33
C THR A 427 -38.30 -3.53 4.34
N THR A 428 -39.18 -4.30 3.71
CA THR A 428 -38.83 -5.27 2.67
C THR A 428 -38.16 -4.56 1.47
N PRO A 429 -36.90 -4.86 1.13
CA PRO A 429 -36.21 -4.20 0.04
C PRO A 429 -36.76 -4.67 -1.32
N PRO A 430 -36.87 -3.80 -2.34
CA PRO A 430 -37.43 -4.16 -3.65
C PRO A 430 -36.80 -5.41 -4.28
N ARG A 431 -35.46 -5.51 -4.23
CA ARG A 431 -34.67 -6.65 -4.72
C ARG A 431 -34.22 -7.58 -3.59
N GLY A 432 -35.14 -7.98 -2.72
CA GLY A 432 -34.83 -8.92 -1.64
C GLY A 432 -36.01 -9.28 -0.75
N PHE A 433 -35.72 -9.52 0.52
CA PHE A 433 -36.61 -10.18 1.47
C PHE A 433 -36.63 -9.46 2.82
N LEU A 434 -37.78 -9.53 3.51
CA LEU A 434 -37.83 -9.40 4.97
C LEU A 434 -37.90 -10.80 5.55
N VAL A 435 -37.05 -11.08 6.53
CA VAL A 435 -36.84 -12.40 7.12
C VAL A 435 -37.07 -12.35 8.62
N LYS A 436 -37.87 -13.26 9.18
CA LYS A 436 -37.97 -13.52 10.64
C LYS A 436 -36.80 -14.42 11.01
N LEU A 437 -35.92 -13.96 11.90
CA LEU A 437 -34.76 -14.76 12.34
C LEU A 437 -35.23 -15.91 13.23
N LEU A 438 -34.60 -17.07 13.04
CA LEU A 438 -34.85 -18.31 13.80
C LEU A 438 -33.63 -18.67 14.66
N ALA A 439 -32.42 -18.41 14.16
CA ALA A 439 -31.17 -18.52 14.92
C ALA A 439 -30.07 -17.62 14.36
N SER A 440 -29.14 -17.18 15.21
CA SER A 440 -27.93 -16.42 14.83
C SER A 440 -26.71 -16.92 15.59
N GLY A 441 -25.59 -17.11 14.92
CA GLY A 441 -24.35 -17.61 15.54
C GLY A 441 -23.56 -16.51 16.25
N VAL A 442 -22.90 -16.83 17.37
CA VAL A 442 -22.02 -15.90 18.11
C VAL A 442 -20.55 -16.16 17.80
N CYS A 443 -19.79 -15.10 17.49
CA CYS A 443 -18.38 -15.20 17.12
C CYS A 443 -17.50 -14.21 17.90
N HIS A 444 -16.19 -14.50 17.97
CA HIS A 444 -15.21 -13.58 18.57
C HIS A 444 -15.15 -12.23 17.85
N SER A 445 -15.51 -12.18 16.57
CA SER A 445 -15.62 -10.93 15.80
C SER A 445 -16.68 -9.97 16.33
N ASP A 446 -17.74 -10.44 17.01
CA ASP A 446 -18.70 -9.54 17.67
C ASP A 446 -18.02 -8.74 18.79
N HIS A 447 -17.16 -9.39 19.59
CA HIS A 447 -16.34 -8.72 20.61
C HIS A 447 -15.34 -7.76 19.98
N SER A 448 -14.67 -8.15 18.88
CA SER A 448 -13.79 -7.24 18.13
C SER A 448 -14.52 -6.04 17.55
N LEU A 449 -15.78 -6.18 17.10
CA LEU A 449 -16.60 -5.08 16.58
C LEU A 449 -17.15 -4.17 17.70
N LEU A 450 -17.33 -4.72 18.90
CA LEU A 450 -17.62 -3.97 20.11
C LEU A 450 -16.43 -3.13 20.59
N THR A 451 -15.21 -3.69 20.62
CA THR A 451 -14.03 -3.00 21.17
C THR A 451 -13.25 -2.16 20.15
N ASN A 452 -13.38 -2.40 18.85
CA ASN A 452 -12.64 -1.65 17.82
C ASN A 452 -13.19 -0.23 17.59
N GLU A 453 -12.35 0.77 17.85
CA GLU A 453 -12.64 2.19 17.58
C GLU A 453 -12.35 2.61 16.11
N LYS A 454 -11.55 1.82 15.37
CA LYS A 454 -11.15 2.10 13.98
C LYS A 454 -12.36 1.91 13.04
N GLN A 455 -13.13 2.97 12.78
CA GLN A 455 -14.28 2.93 11.86
C GLN A 455 -13.83 2.66 10.40
N ARG A 456 -14.64 1.87 9.68
CA ARG A 456 -14.52 1.69 8.22
C ARG A 456 -15.54 2.58 7.49
N PRO A 457 -15.37 2.88 6.18
CA PRO A 457 -16.25 3.81 5.45
C PRO A 457 -17.75 3.47 5.46
N TRP A 458 -18.10 2.19 5.63
CA TRP A 458 -19.48 1.71 5.69
C TRP A 458 -20.07 1.59 7.10
N PHE A 459 -19.29 1.87 8.16
CA PHE A 459 -19.75 1.77 9.55
C PHE A 459 -20.72 2.92 9.87
N GLN A 460 -21.95 2.58 10.26
CA GLN A 460 -22.93 3.51 10.80
C GLN A 460 -22.52 3.95 12.23
N ASP A 461 -23.09 5.04 12.75
CA ASP A 461 -22.84 5.45 14.15
C ASP A 461 -23.61 4.56 15.16
N LYS A 462 -24.67 3.88 14.72
CA LYS A 462 -25.39 2.82 15.44
C LYS A 462 -25.83 1.72 14.48
N TRP A 463 -25.56 0.44 14.79
CA TRP A 463 -26.02 -0.71 13.99
C TRP A 463 -26.34 -1.94 14.84
N THR A 464 -27.15 -2.84 14.31
CA THR A 464 -27.47 -4.16 14.90
C THR A 464 -26.31 -5.13 14.72
N LEU A 465 -25.90 -5.82 15.78
CA LEU A 465 -24.78 -6.77 15.79
C LEU A 465 -25.16 -8.15 15.19
N GLY A 466 -24.18 -9.05 15.07
CA GLY A 466 -24.35 -10.43 14.59
C GLY A 466 -24.34 -10.56 13.07
N HIS A 467 -23.36 -11.29 12.52
CA HIS A 467 -23.14 -11.49 11.09
C HIS A 467 -23.47 -12.92 10.61
N GLU A 468 -23.91 -13.81 11.50
CA GLU A 468 -24.33 -15.19 11.20
C GLU A 468 -25.84 -15.36 11.42
N GLY A 469 -26.60 -15.82 10.42
CA GLY A 469 -28.06 -15.87 10.52
C GLY A 469 -28.72 -17.01 9.75
N CYS A 470 -29.79 -17.55 10.33
CA CYS A 470 -30.77 -18.41 9.69
C CYS A 470 -32.18 -17.91 10.04
N GLY A 471 -33.07 -17.85 9.05
CA GLY A 471 -34.42 -17.31 9.23
C GLY A 471 -35.40 -17.78 8.15
N GLU A 472 -36.64 -17.30 8.23
CA GLU A 472 -37.74 -17.61 7.32
C GLU A 472 -38.17 -16.35 6.55
N ILE A 473 -38.34 -16.45 5.23
CA ILE A 473 -38.83 -15.34 4.40
C ILE A 473 -40.30 -15.04 4.77
N VAL A 474 -40.57 -13.85 5.30
CA VAL A 474 -41.93 -13.40 5.65
C VAL A 474 -42.53 -12.43 4.64
N GLN A 475 -41.71 -11.71 3.88
CA GLN A 475 -42.14 -10.88 2.74
C GLN A 475 -41.09 -10.88 1.62
N ILE A 476 -41.56 -10.72 0.38
CA ILE A 476 -40.73 -10.69 -0.84
C ILE A 476 -40.92 -9.35 -1.56
N GLY A 477 -39.82 -8.67 -1.87
CA GLY A 477 -39.79 -7.43 -2.63
C GLY A 477 -40.25 -7.62 -4.08
N CYS A 478 -40.72 -6.54 -4.72
CA CYS A 478 -41.29 -6.59 -6.07
C CYS A 478 -40.35 -7.22 -7.12
N ASP A 479 -39.05 -6.93 -7.03
CA ASP A 479 -38.02 -7.33 -7.99
C ASP A 479 -37.41 -8.70 -7.67
N ALA A 480 -37.81 -9.30 -6.53
CA ALA A 480 -37.34 -10.61 -6.07
C ALA A 480 -38.31 -11.77 -6.34
N LYS A 481 -39.55 -11.48 -6.79
CA LYS A 481 -40.62 -12.47 -6.96
C LYS A 481 -40.30 -13.60 -7.95
N GLU A 482 -39.57 -13.30 -9.01
CA GLU A 482 -39.27 -14.27 -10.08
C GLU A 482 -38.05 -15.16 -9.78
N ALA A 483 -37.34 -14.93 -8.67
CA ALA A 483 -36.10 -15.63 -8.34
C ALA A 483 -36.28 -17.05 -7.76
N GLY A 484 -37.49 -17.61 -7.79
CA GLY A 484 -37.76 -18.95 -7.27
C GLY A 484 -37.71 -19.06 -5.74
N PHE A 485 -38.10 -18.00 -5.02
CA PHE A 485 -38.31 -18.00 -3.57
C PHE A 485 -39.79 -17.71 -3.24
N GLN A 486 -40.23 -18.22 -2.09
CA GLN A 486 -41.60 -18.09 -1.56
C GLN A 486 -41.56 -17.71 -0.07
N VAL A 487 -42.67 -17.15 0.43
CA VAL A 487 -42.87 -16.93 1.86
C VAL A 487 -42.92 -18.30 2.56
N GLY A 488 -42.28 -18.43 3.72
CA GLY A 488 -42.07 -19.70 4.42
C GLY A 488 -40.77 -20.44 4.05
N ASP A 489 -40.00 -19.97 3.05
CA ASP A 489 -38.68 -20.55 2.78
C ASP A 489 -37.68 -20.26 3.90
N ARG A 490 -37.08 -21.31 4.46
CA ARG A 490 -35.95 -21.20 5.40
C ARG A 490 -34.65 -20.93 4.64
N ILE A 491 -33.97 -19.84 5.00
CA ILE A 491 -32.70 -19.41 4.41
C ILE A 491 -31.60 -19.24 5.45
N ALA A 492 -30.35 -19.39 4.99
CA ALA A 492 -29.13 -19.04 5.70
C ALA A 492 -28.46 -17.86 5.00
N THR A 493 -27.88 -16.94 5.76
CA THR A 493 -27.45 -15.62 5.27
C THR A 493 -25.97 -15.56 4.84
N ILE A 494 -25.59 -14.49 4.16
CA ILE A 494 -24.18 -14.06 4.01
C ILE A 494 -24.06 -12.58 4.38
N ALA A 495 -23.14 -12.30 5.31
CA ALA A 495 -22.88 -10.97 5.84
C ALA A 495 -22.47 -9.92 4.80
N VAL A 496 -21.75 -10.34 3.75
CA VAL A 496 -21.24 -9.49 2.66
C VAL A 496 -21.54 -10.17 1.31
N PRO A 497 -22.69 -9.89 0.67
CA PRO A 497 -23.13 -10.58 -0.55
C PRO A 497 -22.51 -10.03 -1.85
N GLY A 498 -21.74 -8.94 -1.76
CA GLY A 498 -21.32 -8.13 -2.91
C GLY A 498 -22.41 -7.16 -3.38
N CYS A 499 -22.00 -5.99 -3.89
CA CYS A 499 -22.95 -5.04 -4.49
C CYS A 499 -23.47 -5.49 -5.87
N GLY A 500 -22.80 -6.47 -6.49
CA GLY A 500 -23.15 -7.08 -7.77
C GLY A 500 -23.43 -6.09 -8.90
N LEU A 501 -22.63 -5.03 -8.97
CA LEU A 501 -22.52 -4.13 -10.12
C LEU A 501 -21.37 -4.63 -11.02
N ASP A 502 -21.53 -4.55 -12.34
CA ASP A 502 -20.52 -5.03 -13.29
C ASP A 502 -19.21 -4.22 -13.23
N ASP A 503 -19.27 -2.96 -12.82
CA ASP A 503 -18.10 -2.09 -12.62
C ASP A 503 -17.34 -2.38 -11.31
N CYS A 504 -17.93 -3.16 -10.39
CA CYS A 504 -17.32 -3.40 -9.08
C CYS A 504 -16.09 -4.29 -9.22
N PRO A 505 -14.90 -3.83 -8.82
CA PRO A 505 -13.67 -4.60 -9.00
C PRO A 505 -13.66 -5.89 -8.18
N GLU A 506 -14.44 -6.02 -7.10
CA GLU A 506 -14.48 -7.23 -6.28
C GLU A 506 -15.50 -8.23 -6.85
N CYS A 507 -16.71 -7.78 -7.16
CA CYS A 507 -17.78 -8.66 -7.67
C CYS A 507 -17.44 -9.23 -9.06
N SER A 508 -16.88 -8.40 -9.96
CA SER A 508 -16.46 -8.83 -11.31
C SER A 508 -15.32 -9.86 -11.33
N ARG A 509 -14.62 -10.05 -10.19
CA ARG A 509 -13.53 -11.03 -10.03
C ARG A 509 -13.88 -12.18 -9.06
N ASP A 510 -15.17 -12.43 -8.83
CA ASP A 510 -15.66 -13.51 -7.93
C ASP A 510 -15.24 -13.31 -6.45
N LEU A 511 -14.94 -12.08 -6.04
CA LEU A 511 -14.51 -11.70 -4.68
C LEU A 511 -15.58 -10.91 -3.91
N ALA A 512 -16.87 -11.24 -4.13
CA ALA A 512 -18.02 -10.53 -3.58
C ALA A 512 -17.95 -10.29 -2.04
N GLN A 513 -17.36 -11.21 -1.29
CA GLN A 513 -17.15 -11.12 0.17
C GLN A 513 -16.13 -10.06 0.62
N LEU A 514 -15.41 -9.45 -0.32
CA LEU A 514 -14.48 -8.33 -0.08
C LEU A 514 -15.05 -6.96 -0.51
N CYS A 515 -16.28 -6.93 -1.04
CA CYS A 515 -16.85 -5.75 -1.68
C CYS A 515 -17.29 -4.67 -0.68
N GLU A 516 -16.53 -3.57 -0.59
CA GLU A 516 -16.82 -2.42 0.29
C GLU A 516 -18.09 -1.61 -0.10
N ARG A 517 -18.70 -1.93 -1.25
CA ARG A 517 -19.96 -1.32 -1.73
C ARG A 517 -21.21 -2.14 -1.34
N ALA A 518 -21.03 -3.29 -0.69
CA ALA A 518 -22.13 -4.18 -0.30
C ALA A 518 -22.82 -3.72 0.99
N HIS A 519 -23.90 -4.40 1.38
CA HIS A 519 -24.32 -4.38 2.78
C HIS A 519 -23.38 -5.27 3.61
N HIS A 520 -23.01 -4.83 4.81
CA HIS A 520 -22.12 -5.52 5.74
C HIS A 520 -22.86 -5.86 7.04
N ALA A 521 -23.76 -6.86 6.99
CA ALA A 521 -24.64 -7.23 8.09
C ALA A 521 -23.85 -7.63 9.35
N GLY A 522 -24.08 -6.93 10.45
CA GLY A 522 -23.36 -7.06 11.73
C GLY A 522 -22.00 -6.33 11.76
N ILE A 523 -21.36 -6.18 10.60
CA ILE A 523 -19.98 -5.71 10.44
C ILE A 523 -19.95 -4.22 10.04
N GLY A 524 -20.64 -3.39 10.85
CA GLY A 524 -20.77 -1.94 10.65
C GLY A 524 -22.15 -1.47 10.20
N GLN A 525 -23.01 -2.39 9.78
CA GLN A 525 -24.38 -2.13 9.34
C GLN A 525 -25.31 -3.20 9.91
N ASP A 526 -26.63 -2.99 9.83
CA ASP A 526 -27.62 -3.82 10.53
C ASP A 526 -27.50 -5.32 10.22
N GLY A 527 -27.17 -6.07 11.27
CA GLY A 527 -27.05 -7.52 11.32
C GLY A 527 -28.25 -8.23 11.93
N PHE A 528 -27.99 -9.40 12.51
CA PHE A 528 -28.99 -10.41 12.79
C PHE A 528 -29.38 -10.57 14.25
N TYR A 529 -28.78 -9.87 15.22
CA TYR A 529 -29.21 -9.89 16.63
C TYR A 529 -30.48 -9.03 16.89
N ALA A 530 -31.48 -9.20 16.02
CA ALA A 530 -32.83 -8.67 16.11
C ALA A 530 -33.82 -9.68 15.47
N PRO A 531 -35.10 -9.74 15.90
CA PRO A 531 -36.08 -10.70 15.38
C PRO A 531 -36.36 -10.66 13.87
N TYR A 532 -36.08 -9.54 13.19
CA TYR A 532 -36.26 -9.38 11.75
C TYR A 532 -35.07 -8.70 11.10
N ALA A 533 -34.75 -9.09 9.86
CA ALA A 533 -33.75 -8.40 9.03
C ALA A 533 -34.22 -8.26 7.58
N ALA A 534 -33.85 -7.14 6.96
CA ALA A 534 -33.93 -6.96 5.51
C ALA A 534 -32.67 -7.52 4.85
N LEU A 535 -32.84 -8.30 3.79
CA LEU A 535 -31.76 -8.97 3.06
C LEU A 535 -31.87 -8.71 1.56
N ASP A 536 -30.75 -8.42 0.91
CA ASP A 536 -30.62 -8.50 -0.54
C ASP A 536 -30.75 -9.96 -1.01
N ILE A 537 -31.34 -10.17 -2.18
CA ILE A 537 -31.53 -11.50 -2.78
C ILE A 537 -30.25 -12.31 -2.97
N ARG A 538 -29.09 -11.66 -3.07
CA ARG A 538 -27.74 -12.27 -3.18
C ARG A 538 -27.18 -12.74 -1.84
N ALA A 539 -27.82 -12.37 -0.73
CA ALA A 539 -27.37 -12.67 0.63
C ALA A 539 -27.97 -13.95 1.22
N VAL A 540 -28.65 -14.79 0.43
CA VAL A 540 -29.37 -15.97 0.95
C VAL A 540 -29.07 -17.26 0.20
N VAL A 541 -29.05 -18.37 0.94
CA VAL A 541 -29.09 -19.75 0.41
C VAL A 541 -30.24 -20.49 1.09
N ARG A 542 -31.05 -21.23 0.32
CA ARG A 542 -32.07 -22.15 0.86
C ARG A 542 -31.40 -23.16 1.78
N VAL A 543 -31.92 -23.33 3.00
CA VAL A 543 -31.43 -24.35 3.95
C VAL A 543 -32.09 -25.69 3.61
N PRO A 544 -31.33 -26.75 3.30
CA PRO A 544 -31.88 -28.10 3.13
C PRO A 544 -32.75 -28.55 4.30
N ASP A 545 -33.69 -29.46 4.02
CA ASP A 545 -34.50 -30.09 5.05
C ASP A 545 -33.65 -30.89 6.05
N GLY A 546 -34.19 -31.09 7.25
CA GLY A 546 -33.49 -31.76 8.36
C GLY A 546 -32.40 -30.94 9.08
N ILE A 547 -31.79 -29.92 8.45
CA ILE A 547 -30.79 -29.08 9.13
C ILE A 547 -31.47 -28.15 10.16
N PRO A 548 -31.09 -28.18 11.46
CA PRO A 548 -31.61 -27.25 12.46
C PRO A 548 -31.15 -25.80 12.19
N SER A 549 -32.01 -24.81 12.45
CA SER A 549 -31.71 -23.39 12.21
C SER A 549 -30.42 -22.92 12.91
N ALA A 550 -30.16 -23.42 14.13
CA ALA A 550 -28.91 -23.16 14.86
C ALA A 550 -27.65 -23.62 14.10
N VAL A 551 -27.69 -24.80 13.49
CA VAL A 551 -26.60 -25.36 12.68
C VAL A 551 -26.46 -24.58 11.37
N ALA A 552 -27.58 -24.26 10.72
CA ALA A 552 -27.60 -23.46 9.50
C ALA A 552 -27.05 -22.03 9.70
N ALA A 553 -27.29 -21.41 10.87
CA ALA A 553 -26.77 -20.09 11.21
C ALA A 553 -25.23 -20.11 11.36
N VAL A 554 -24.68 -21.01 12.19
CA VAL A 554 -23.21 -21.10 12.38
C VAL A 554 -22.49 -21.57 11.11
N ALA A 555 -23.18 -22.26 10.20
CA ALA A 555 -22.64 -22.63 8.91
C ALA A 555 -22.26 -21.41 8.05
N THR A 556 -22.94 -20.26 8.23
CA THR A 556 -22.71 -19.05 7.43
C THR A 556 -21.34 -18.38 7.66
N ASP A 557 -20.66 -18.65 8.77
CA ASP A 557 -19.27 -18.23 9.02
C ASP A 557 -18.40 -19.42 9.42
N ALA A 558 -18.58 -19.97 10.62
CA ALA A 558 -17.64 -20.94 11.20
C ALA A 558 -17.32 -22.16 10.32
N VAL A 559 -18.31 -22.64 9.54
CA VAL A 559 -18.11 -23.74 8.59
C VAL A 559 -17.69 -23.20 7.20
N LYS A 560 -18.43 -22.24 6.64
CA LYS A 560 -18.16 -21.63 5.31
C LYS A 560 -16.76 -21.03 5.21
N THR A 561 -16.34 -20.26 6.20
CA THR A 561 -15.02 -19.61 6.26
C THR A 561 -13.91 -20.64 6.35
N SER A 562 -14.06 -21.67 7.18
CA SER A 562 -13.13 -22.82 7.25
C SER A 562 -13.04 -23.56 5.90
N TYR A 563 -14.18 -23.80 5.25
CA TYR A 563 -14.26 -24.48 3.95
C TYR A 563 -13.64 -23.68 2.82
N HIS A 564 -13.94 -22.38 2.71
CA HIS A 564 -13.32 -21.48 1.73
C HIS A 564 -11.80 -21.41 1.93
N ALA A 565 -11.37 -21.27 3.18
CA ALA A 565 -9.96 -21.17 3.52
C ALA A 565 -9.17 -22.44 3.16
N ILE A 566 -9.73 -23.63 3.41
CA ILE A 566 -9.06 -24.91 3.13
C ILE A 566 -9.14 -25.28 1.64
N THR A 567 -10.32 -25.19 1.02
CA THR A 567 -10.56 -25.68 -0.35
C THR A 567 -10.19 -24.68 -1.43
N ARG A 568 -10.38 -23.37 -1.20
CA ARG A 568 -10.23 -22.30 -2.22
C ARG A 568 -9.01 -21.40 -2.02
N ARG A 569 -8.49 -21.31 -0.78
CA ARG A 569 -7.33 -20.44 -0.47
C ARG A 569 -6.04 -21.24 -0.26
N ALA A 570 -6.06 -22.27 0.59
CA ALA A 570 -4.96 -23.19 0.78
C ALA A 570 -4.91 -24.31 -0.27
N GLU A 571 -6.04 -24.62 -0.92
CA GLU A 571 -6.16 -25.70 -1.90
C GLU A 571 -5.59 -27.04 -1.38
N VAL A 572 -5.99 -27.47 -0.18
CA VAL A 572 -5.54 -28.75 0.39
C VAL A 572 -5.98 -29.92 -0.50
N LYS A 573 -5.06 -30.87 -0.74
CA LYS A 573 -5.30 -32.06 -1.58
C LYS A 573 -5.14 -33.34 -0.74
N ALA A 574 -5.82 -34.43 -1.13
CA ALA A 574 -5.85 -35.70 -0.38
C ALA A 574 -4.48 -36.33 -0.07
N HIS A 575 -3.43 -36.00 -0.83
CA HIS A 575 -2.06 -36.52 -0.59
C HIS A 575 -1.21 -35.63 0.32
N GLU A 576 -1.71 -34.46 0.73
CA GLU A 576 -0.98 -33.55 1.62
C GLU A 576 -1.02 -34.04 3.07
N THR A 577 0.09 -33.83 3.78
CA THR A 577 0.13 -33.88 5.25
C THR A 577 -0.08 -32.47 5.80
N VAL A 578 -1.18 -32.31 6.54
CA VAL A 578 -1.66 -31.05 7.11
C VAL A 578 -1.32 -30.99 8.60
N PHE A 579 -0.95 -29.81 9.10
CA PHE A 579 -0.84 -29.55 10.55
C PHE A 579 -1.86 -28.48 10.95
N LEU A 580 -2.78 -28.79 11.86
CA LEU A 580 -3.88 -27.95 12.31
C LEU A 580 -3.61 -27.43 13.73
N PHE A 581 -3.54 -26.11 13.88
CA PHE A 581 -3.48 -25.43 15.18
C PHE A 581 -4.87 -24.94 15.59
N GLY A 582 -5.32 -25.34 16.78
CA GLY A 582 -6.52 -24.85 17.45
C GLY A 582 -7.81 -25.55 17.04
N LEU A 583 -8.51 -26.10 18.03
CA LEU A 583 -9.82 -26.75 17.93
C LEU A 583 -10.89 -25.87 18.60
N GLY A 584 -10.92 -24.59 18.22
CA GLY A 584 -12.01 -23.68 18.53
C GLY A 584 -13.23 -23.89 17.64
N GLY A 585 -14.19 -22.95 17.70
CA GLY A 585 -15.44 -23.02 16.94
C GLY A 585 -15.29 -23.08 15.40
N LEU A 586 -14.13 -22.67 14.84
CA LEU A 586 -13.78 -22.92 13.44
C LEU A 586 -12.95 -24.23 13.28
N GLY A 587 -12.03 -24.48 14.20
CA GLY A 587 -11.07 -25.60 14.16
C GLY A 587 -11.70 -27.00 14.05
N PHE A 588 -12.79 -27.27 14.77
CA PHE A 588 -13.51 -28.55 14.64
C PHE A 588 -14.23 -28.72 13.29
N ASN A 589 -14.62 -27.63 12.63
CA ASN A 589 -15.15 -27.68 11.28
C ASN A 589 -14.01 -27.88 10.26
N ALA A 590 -12.90 -27.16 10.44
CA ALA A 590 -11.67 -27.34 9.67
C ALA A 590 -11.16 -28.78 9.71
N LEU A 591 -11.14 -29.42 10.89
CA LEU A 591 -10.76 -30.83 11.05
C LEU A 591 -11.61 -31.76 10.18
N GLN A 592 -12.94 -31.64 10.27
CA GLN A 592 -13.88 -32.46 9.48
C GLN A 592 -13.71 -32.24 7.98
N ILE A 593 -13.41 -31.00 7.55
CA ILE A 593 -13.14 -30.68 6.14
C ILE A 593 -11.84 -31.34 5.65
N VAL A 594 -10.75 -31.31 6.44
CA VAL A 594 -9.47 -31.97 6.07
C VAL A 594 -9.64 -33.50 6.00
N LEU A 595 -10.36 -34.09 6.96
CA LEU A 595 -10.71 -35.52 6.95
C LEU A 595 -11.58 -35.90 5.74
N HIS A 596 -12.55 -35.07 5.37
CA HIS A 596 -13.39 -35.29 4.18
C HIS A 596 -12.58 -35.20 2.86
N ILE A 597 -11.58 -34.31 2.79
CA ILE A 597 -10.62 -34.24 1.68
C ILE A 597 -9.73 -35.50 1.62
N GLY A 598 -9.65 -36.28 2.70
CA GLY A 598 -8.82 -37.48 2.80
C GLY A 598 -7.34 -37.20 3.07
N ALA A 599 -6.98 -35.95 3.40
CA ALA A 599 -5.62 -35.57 3.75
C ALA A 599 -5.27 -36.00 5.18
N ARG A 600 -3.99 -36.35 5.43
CA ARG A 600 -3.54 -36.67 6.80
C ARG A 600 -3.47 -35.38 7.62
N VAL A 601 -4.00 -35.39 8.83
CA VAL A 601 -4.00 -34.23 9.73
C VAL A 601 -3.27 -34.56 11.03
N ILE A 602 -2.26 -33.75 11.37
CA ILE A 602 -1.68 -33.65 12.70
C ILE A 602 -2.36 -32.48 13.41
N VAL A 603 -2.72 -32.63 14.68
CA VAL A 603 -3.56 -31.66 15.40
C VAL A 603 -2.89 -31.23 16.70
N SER A 604 -2.87 -29.92 16.94
CA SER A 604 -2.33 -29.29 18.14
C SER A 604 -3.36 -28.37 18.79
N ASP A 605 -3.65 -28.61 20.06
CA ASP A 605 -4.43 -27.73 20.93
C ASP A 605 -3.80 -27.71 22.33
N ILE A 606 -4.04 -26.65 23.10
CA ILE A 606 -3.56 -26.49 24.49
C ILE A 606 -4.45 -27.21 25.51
N ARG A 607 -5.60 -27.73 25.09
CA ARG A 607 -6.60 -28.40 25.93
C ARG A 607 -6.73 -29.88 25.58
N GLN A 608 -6.46 -30.76 26.55
CA GLN A 608 -6.48 -32.22 26.35
C GLN A 608 -7.86 -32.71 25.87
N GLU A 609 -8.95 -32.17 26.41
CA GLU A 609 -10.31 -32.60 26.09
C GLU A 609 -10.68 -32.38 24.61
N ARG A 610 -9.91 -31.55 23.89
CA ARG A 610 -10.06 -31.28 22.46
C ARG A 610 -9.31 -32.28 21.60
N LEU A 611 -8.14 -32.72 22.05
CA LEU A 611 -7.40 -33.80 21.41
C LEU A 611 -8.16 -35.12 21.59
N ASP A 612 -8.75 -35.35 22.76
CA ASP A 612 -9.66 -36.47 23.03
C ASP A 612 -10.91 -36.45 22.13
N GLU A 613 -11.32 -35.27 21.67
CA GLU A 613 -12.46 -35.06 20.77
C GLU A 613 -12.06 -35.21 19.29
N ALA A 614 -10.89 -34.71 18.90
CA ALA A 614 -10.29 -34.98 17.59
C ALA A 614 -10.03 -36.49 17.38
N ALA A 615 -9.67 -37.23 18.44
CA ALA A 615 -9.59 -38.68 18.41
C ALA A 615 -10.94 -39.35 18.06
N ARG A 616 -12.07 -38.82 18.55
CA ARG A 616 -13.42 -39.31 18.21
C ARG A 616 -13.81 -39.00 16.77
N PHE A 617 -13.30 -37.90 16.21
CA PHE A 617 -13.39 -37.61 14.76
C PHE A 617 -12.46 -38.49 13.90
N GLY A 618 -11.66 -39.37 14.50
CA GLY A 618 -10.83 -40.35 13.79
C GLY A 618 -9.35 -39.95 13.62
N VAL A 619 -8.88 -38.89 14.28
CA VAL A 619 -7.45 -38.54 14.26
C VAL A 619 -6.66 -39.59 15.06
N PRO A 620 -5.62 -40.23 14.48
CA PRO A 620 -4.82 -41.21 15.21
C PRO A 620 -4.06 -40.59 16.39
N GLN A 621 -3.88 -41.34 17.48
CA GLN A 621 -3.19 -40.85 18.68
C GLN A 621 -1.77 -40.35 18.41
N GLN A 622 -1.04 -40.96 17.47
CA GLN A 622 0.31 -40.51 17.06
C GLN A 622 0.32 -39.21 16.24
N ASP A 623 -0.85 -38.71 15.82
CA ASP A 623 -1.04 -37.45 15.10
C ASP A 623 -1.68 -36.36 16.00
N LEU A 624 -1.82 -36.61 17.31
CA LEU A 624 -2.21 -35.61 18.31
C LEU A 624 -0.96 -35.10 19.04
N VAL A 625 -0.74 -33.78 19.05
CA VAL A 625 0.37 -33.17 19.80
C VAL A 625 -0.05 -32.98 21.26
N PRO A 626 0.63 -33.60 22.26
CA PRO A 626 0.25 -33.48 23.66
C PRO A 626 0.32 -32.04 24.17
N PRO A 627 -0.60 -31.59 25.05
CA PRO A 627 -0.59 -30.22 25.57
C PRO A 627 0.74 -29.87 26.25
N GLY A 628 1.29 -28.70 25.91
CA GLY A 628 2.59 -28.24 26.40
C GLY A 628 3.82 -28.89 25.73
N LYS A 629 3.64 -29.85 24.81
CA LYS A 629 4.75 -30.37 24.00
C LYS A 629 5.17 -29.33 22.95
N SER A 630 6.47 -29.06 22.89
CA SER A 630 7.10 -28.24 21.85
C SER A 630 6.81 -28.82 20.45
N ILE A 631 6.29 -27.98 19.55
CA ILE A 631 5.77 -28.38 18.24
C ILE A 631 6.90 -28.88 17.33
N GLN A 632 8.05 -28.20 17.34
CA GLN A 632 9.27 -28.57 16.61
C GLN A 632 9.86 -29.88 17.14
N ASP A 633 9.75 -30.13 18.45
CA ASP A 633 10.22 -31.37 19.06
C ASP A 633 9.32 -32.55 18.69
N PHE A 634 8.00 -32.39 18.77
CA PHE A 634 7.04 -33.38 18.28
C PHE A 634 7.25 -33.72 16.80
N VAL A 635 7.44 -32.70 15.95
CA VAL A 635 7.66 -32.88 14.50
C VAL A 635 9.00 -33.56 14.20
N ARG A 636 10.03 -33.34 15.01
CA ARG A 636 11.32 -34.03 14.89
C ARG A 636 11.23 -35.48 15.37
N GLU A 637 10.68 -35.72 16.56
CA GLU A 637 10.60 -37.03 17.21
C GLU A 637 9.72 -38.02 16.42
N ASN A 638 8.58 -37.56 15.90
CA ASN A 638 7.70 -38.38 15.05
C ASN A 638 8.14 -38.43 13.58
N GLY A 639 9.34 -37.92 13.25
CA GLY A 639 9.90 -37.96 11.90
C GLY A 639 9.07 -37.23 10.84
N LEU A 640 8.32 -36.20 11.24
CA LEU A 640 7.48 -35.35 10.37
C LEU A 640 8.27 -34.19 9.74
N GLN A 641 9.53 -33.97 10.15
CA GLN A 641 10.40 -32.91 9.66
C GLN A 641 10.46 -32.86 8.13
N GLY A 642 9.98 -31.76 7.54
CA GLY A 642 9.95 -31.57 6.08
C GLY A 642 8.85 -32.33 5.33
N LYS A 643 7.91 -32.99 6.04
CA LYS A 643 6.77 -33.71 5.44
C LYS A 643 5.45 -32.94 5.49
N ILE A 644 5.32 -31.90 6.32
CA ILE A 644 4.10 -31.10 6.45
C ILE A 644 4.00 -30.15 5.24
N ASP A 645 3.07 -30.44 4.33
CA ASP A 645 2.78 -29.64 3.13
C ASP A 645 2.13 -28.30 3.47
N THR A 646 1.17 -28.34 4.40
CA THR A 646 0.26 -27.22 4.70
C THR A 646 0.04 -27.11 6.20
N THR A 647 0.21 -25.92 6.76
CA THR A 647 -0.18 -25.62 8.14
C THR A 647 -1.44 -24.73 8.13
N LEU A 648 -2.44 -25.08 8.93
CA LEU A 648 -3.69 -24.32 9.11
C LEU A 648 -3.68 -23.73 10.53
N ASP A 649 -3.56 -22.42 10.66
CA ASP A 649 -3.58 -21.73 11.96
C ASP A 649 -4.94 -21.04 12.18
N PHE A 650 -5.77 -21.64 13.04
CA PHE A 650 -7.05 -21.09 13.50
C PHE A 650 -6.95 -20.38 14.85
N VAL A 651 -5.72 -20.14 15.35
CA VAL A 651 -5.42 -19.43 16.61
C VAL A 651 -4.84 -18.04 16.32
N GLY A 652 -3.80 -17.96 15.48
CA GLY A 652 -3.21 -16.69 15.01
C GLY A 652 -2.44 -15.93 16.09
N THR A 653 -1.65 -16.65 16.89
CA THR A 653 -0.72 -16.08 17.89
C THR A 653 0.71 -16.11 17.38
N ASP A 654 1.59 -15.25 17.90
CA ASP A 654 3.01 -15.23 17.50
C ASP A 654 3.66 -16.62 17.64
N GLN A 655 3.27 -17.39 18.65
CA GLN A 655 3.76 -18.76 18.85
C GLN A 655 3.28 -19.70 17.72
N THR A 656 1.97 -19.81 17.48
CA THR A 656 1.43 -20.72 16.45
C THR A 656 1.91 -20.32 15.05
N PHE A 657 1.99 -19.02 14.76
CA PHE A 657 2.48 -18.51 13.48
C PHE A 657 4.00 -18.71 13.31
N GLN A 658 4.80 -18.59 14.38
CA GLN A 658 6.23 -18.88 14.34
C GLN A 658 6.50 -20.39 14.24
N ASP A 659 5.70 -21.24 14.88
CA ASP A 659 5.80 -22.70 14.82
C ASP A 659 5.42 -23.23 13.43
N ALA A 660 4.32 -22.73 12.86
CA ALA A 660 3.90 -23.03 11.50
C ALA A 660 5.04 -22.78 10.48
N GLN A 661 5.68 -21.60 10.54
CA GLN A 661 6.85 -21.27 9.72
C GLN A 661 8.01 -22.25 9.93
N ASN A 662 8.24 -22.72 11.16
CA ASN A 662 9.32 -23.66 11.50
C ASN A 662 9.07 -25.09 11.02
N ILE A 663 7.84 -25.60 11.09
CA ILE A 663 7.54 -27.02 10.79
C ILE A 663 7.18 -27.31 9.33
N VAL A 664 6.57 -26.34 8.62
CA VAL A 664 6.16 -26.52 7.22
C VAL A 664 7.35 -26.86 6.31
N ARG A 665 7.15 -27.69 5.28
CA ARG A 665 8.22 -28.09 4.35
C ARG A 665 8.68 -26.95 3.43
N ARG A 666 9.77 -27.18 2.70
CA ARG A 666 10.18 -26.30 1.59
C ARG A 666 9.10 -26.32 0.49
N GLY A 667 8.71 -25.15 0.01
CA GLY A 667 7.61 -24.97 -0.94
C GLY A 667 6.22 -25.31 -0.38
N GLY A 668 6.04 -25.27 0.95
CA GLY A 668 4.75 -25.51 1.61
C GLY A 668 3.97 -24.23 1.90
N LYS A 669 2.74 -24.41 2.39
CA LYS A 669 1.72 -23.35 2.56
C LYS A 669 1.44 -23.09 4.04
N LEU A 670 1.41 -21.82 4.43
CA LEU A 670 0.83 -21.34 5.68
C LEU A 670 -0.53 -20.73 5.37
N LEU A 671 -1.61 -21.30 5.89
CA LEU A 671 -2.91 -20.66 5.94
C LEU A 671 -3.12 -20.10 7.35
N CYS A 672 -3.26 -18.77 7.49
CA CYS A 672 -3.67 -18.15 8.75
C CYS A 672 -5.12 -17.67 8.66
N VAL A 673 -5.91 -18.03 9.66
CA VAL A 673 -7.34 -17.71 9.81
C VAL A 673 -7.63 -17.13 11.19
N GLY A 674 -6.92 -17.56 12.23
CA GLY A 674 -7.03 -17.01 13.58
C GLY A 674 -6.47 -15.58 13.69
N THR A 675 -6.99 -14.83 14.66
CA THR A 675 -6.66 -13.41 14.87
C THR A 675 -6.60 -13.04 16.36
N LEU A 676 -6.06 -13.93 17.22
CA LEU A 676 -5.89 -13.59 18.65
C LEU A 676 -4.81 -12.53 18.87
N ASN A 677 -3.79 -12.46 18.00
CA ASN A 677 -2.88 -11.31 17.90
C ASN A 677 -3.25 -10.49 16.64
N GLU A 678 -3.28 -9.14 16.72
CA GLU A 678 -3.48 -8.26 15.55
C GLU A 678 -2.31 -8.32 14.55
N GLU A 679 -1.09 -8.56 15.06
CA GLU A 679 0.16 -8.65 14.29
C GLU A 679 0.90 -9.94 14.63
N ASN A 680 1.70 -10.47 13.70
CA ASN A 680 2.45 -11.72 13.86
C ASN A 680 3.80 -11.65 13.12
N ARG A 681 4.89 -12.11 13.73
CA ARG A 681 6.24 -12.03 13.14
C ARG A 681 6.48 -13.01 11.98
N ILE A 682 6.81 -12.48 10.79
CA ILE A 682 7.37 -13.26 9.67
C ILE A 682 8.90 -13.35 9.81
N ASP A 683 9.45 -14.56 9.83
CA ASP A 683 10.90 -14.75 9.73
C ASP A 683 11.36 -14.80 8.27
N MET A 684 12.01 -13.72 7.83
CA MET A 684 12.46 -13.55 6.44
C MET A 684 13.46 -14.62 6.00
N LYS A 685 14.31 -15.17 6.90
CA LYS A 685 15.28 -16.21 6.52
C LYS A 685 14.55 -17.53 6.26
N ILE A 686 13.63 -17.91 7.14
CA ILE A 686 12.81 -19.11 6.98
C ILE A 686 11.95 -18.99 5.71
N GLY A 687 11.23 -17.87 5.55
CA GLY A 687 10.36 -17.61 4.41
C GLY A 687 11.09 -17.70 3.06
N ILE A 688 12.26 -17.07 2.94
CA ILE A 688 13.08 -17.10 1.71
C ILE A 688 13.70 -18.50 1.50
N GLN A 689 14.39 -19.06 2.50
CA GLN A 689 15.10 -20.34 2.32
C GLN A 689 14.16 -21.52 2.05
N LYS A 690 12.95 -21.49 2.62
CA LYS A 690 11.93 -22.51 2.34
C LYS A 690 11.07 -22.17 1.12
N ARG A 691 11.07 -20.94 0.59
CA ARG A 691 10.11 -20.46 -0.42
C ARG A 691 8.66 -20.71 0.01
N LEU A 692 8.27 -20.12 1.15
CA LEU A 692 6.94 -20.31 1.72
C LEU A 692 5.87 -19.48 1.00
N SER A 693 4.65 -20.03 0.93
CA SER A 693 3.44 -19.26 0.61
C SER A 693 2.67 -18.99 1.90
N ILE A 694 2.63 -17.74 2.35
CA ILE A 694 1.79 -17.30 3.47
C ILE A 694 0.46 -16.79 2.87
N ILE A 695 -0.65 -17.34 3.34
CA ILE A 695 -1.99 -17.23 2.74
C ILE A 695 -2.96 -16.78 3.83
N PHE A 696 -3.71 -15.73 3.53
CA PHE A 696 -4.80 -15.25 4.37
C PHE A 696 -6.16 -15.44 3.67
N THR A 697 -7.21 -15.49 4.48
CA THR A 697 -8.62 -15.67 4.05
C THR A 697 -9.49 -14.57 4.66
N TYR A 698 -10.68 -14.36 4.11
CA TYR A 698 -11.73 -13.55 4.73
C TYR A 698 -13.10 -14.07 4.30
N GLY A 699 -13.89 -14.52 5.26
CA GLY A 699 -15.21 -15.11 5.00
C GLY A 699 -15.17 -16.27 3.98
N GLY A 700 -16.16 -16.27 3.09
CA GLY A 700 -16.33 -17.24 2.01
C GLY A 700 -17.54 -16.88 1.16
N GLN A 701 -17.66 -17.51 -0.01
CA GLN A 701 -18.56 -17.12 -1.10
C GLN A 701 -19.94 -17.79 -0.99
N LEU A 702 -20.90 -17.35 -1.82
CA LEU A 702 -22.26 -17.92 -1.85
C LEU A 702 -22.29 -19.42 -2.23
N ARG A 703 -21.41 -19.83 -3.15
CA ARG A 703 -21.23 -21.24 -3.52
C ARG A 703 -20.69 -22.09 -2.37
N ASP A 704 -19.76 -21.54 -1.59
CA ASP A 704 -19.14 -22.24 -0.47
C ASP A 704 -20.18 -22.53 0.62
N LEU A 705 -21.11 -21.60 0.89
CA LEU A 705 -22.22 -21.84 1.81
C LEU A 705 -23.17 -22.92 1.30
N LYS A 706 -23.47 -22.94 -0.01
CA LYS A 706 -24.32 -23.97 -0.62
C LYS A 706 -23.68 -25.36 -0.55
N GLU A 707 -22.39 -25.47 -0.84
CA GLU A 707 -21.62 -26.71 -0.74
C GLU A 707 -21.51 -27.19 0.71
N VAL A 708 -21.28 -26.28 1.66
CA VAL A 708 -21.25 -26.58 3.10
C VAL A 708 -22.61 -27.08 3.61
N LEU A 709 -23.72 -26.46 3.24
CA LEU A 709 -25.05 -26.91 3.65
C LEU A 709 -25.41 -28.29 3.06
N ASP A 710 -24.97 -28.58 1.84
CA ASP A 710 -25.08 -29.91 1.23
C ASP A 710 -24.26 -30.96 2.01
N LEU A 711 -23.00 -30.67 2.38
CA LEU A 711 -22.17 -31.55 3.21
C LEU A 711 -22.74 -31.77 4.62
N ILE A 712 -23.36 -30.75 5.23
CA ILE A 712 -24.07 -30.87 6.51
C ILE A 712 -25.31 -31.75 6.36
N SER A 713 -26.11 -31.57 5.30
CA SER A 713 -27.31 -32.41 5.05
C SER A 713 -26.98 -33.90 4.88
N LYS A 714 -25.75 -34.21 4.45
CA LYS A 714 -25.22 -35.57 4.27
C LYS A 714 -24.52 -36.11 5.52
N GLY A 715 -24.46 -35.34 6.61
CA GLY A 715 -23.77 -35.71 7.85
C GLY A 715 -22.23 -35.78 7.74
N VAL A 716 -21.65 -35.27 6.65
CA VAL A 716 -20.20 -35.27 6.39
C VAL A 716 -19.49 -34.22 7.23
N ILE A 717 -20.15 -33.09 7.47
CA ILE A 717 -19.74 -32.10 8.46
C ILE A 717 -20.87 -31.99 9.48
N GLN A 718 -20.54 -32.15 10.76
CA GLN A 718 -21.45 -32.03 11.89
C GLN A 718 -20.94 -30.91 12.81
N PRO A 719 -21.41 -29.66 12.61
CA PRO A 719 -21.01 -28.54 13.45
C PRO A 719 -21.53 -28.75 14.87
N GLN A 720 -20.64 -28.59 15.86
CA GLN A 720 -21.00 -28.67 17.27
C GLN A 720 -21.60 -27.33 17.73
N VAL A 721 -22.89 -27.34 18.13
CA VAL A 721 -23.65 -26.12 18.43
C VAL A 721 -24.43 -26.26 19.74
N GLU A 722 -24.14 -25.38 20.69
CA GLU A 722 -24.93 -25.12 21.89
C GLU A 722 -25.92 -23.97 21.61
N THR A 723 -26.99 -23.85 22.40
CA THR A 723 -28.06 -22.84 22.15
C THR A 723 -28.38 -22.02 23.38
N ALA A 724 -28.59 -20.71 23.20
CA ALA A 724 -29.03 -19.76 24.22
C ALA A 724 -30.15 -18.85 23.68
N GLY A 725 -30.79 -18.03 24.50
CA GLY A 725 -31.77 -17.05 24.02
C GLY A 725 -31.08 -15.78 23.49
N LEU A 726 -31.74 -15.02 22.60
CA LEU A 726 -31.21 -13.73 22.11
C LEU A 726 -30.75 -12.79 23.25
N LYS A 727 -31.48 -12.75 24.37
CA LYS A 727 -31.17 -11.91 25.54
C LYS A 727 -29.91 -12.34 26.31
N ASP A 728 -29.43 -13.57 26.11
CA ASP A 728 -28.19 -14.07 26.73
C ASP A 728 -26.91 -13.52 26.05
N PHE A 729 -27.00 -12.85 24.90
CA PHE A 729 -25.84 -12.47 24.08
C PHE A 729 -24.64 -11.87 24.87
N PRO A 730 -24.80 -10.89 25.79
CA PRO A 730 -23.67 -10.32 26.52
C PRO A 730 -22.98 -11.35 27.44
N ARG A 731 -23.76 -12.28 28.02
CA ARG A 731 -23.25 -13.38 28.83
C ARG A 731 -22.50 -14.39 27.97
N ILE A 732 -23.11 -14.83 26.86
CA ILE A 732 -22.49 -15.79 25.93
C ILE A 732 -21.21 -15.23 25.31
N LEU A 733 -21.18 -13.95 24.95
CA LEU A 733 -19.98 -13.31 24.40
C LEU A 733 -18.87 -13.24 25.46
N LYS A 734 -19.20 -12.96 26.72
CA LYS A 734 -18.22 -13.02 27.82
C LYS A 734 -17.71 -14.44 28.05
N GLU A 735 -18.59 -15.43 28.13
CA GLU A 735 -18.22 -16.84 28.29
C GLU A 735 -17.36 -17.35 27.12
N LEU A 736 -17.58 -16.82 25.91
CA LEU A 736 -16.76 -17.10 24.73
C LEU A 736 -15.36 -16.50 24.85
N CYS A 737 -15.24 -15.23 25.22
CA CYS A 737 -13.97 -14.53 25.41
C CYS A 737 -13.17 -15.05 26.63
N ASP A 738 -13.84 -15.45 27.70
CA ASP A 738 -13.24 -16.17 28.85
C ASP A 738 -12.82 -17.61 28.48
N GLY A 739 -13.14 -18.09 27.27
CA GLY A 739 -12.80 -19.43 26.78
C GLY A 739 -13.57 -20.58 27.44
N GLN A 740 -14.73 -20.29 28.02
CA GLN A 740 -15.59 -21.25 28.73
C GLN A 740 -16.54 -22.00 27.78
N ILE A 741 -16.95 -21.37 26.68
CA ILE A 741 -17.76 -22.00 25.62
C ILE A 741 -16.99 -23.16 24.97
N LYS A 742 -17.67 -24.29 24.75
CA LYS A 742 -17.04 -25.48 24.17
C LYS A 742 -16.93 -25.43 22.65
N ALA A 743 -17.96 -25.04 21.92
CA ALA A 743 -17.92 -25.09 20.45
C ALA A 743 -18.41 -23.79 19.80
N ARG A 744 -19.57 -23.82 19.13
CA ARG A 744 -20.32 -22.64 18.72
C ARG A 744 -21.54 -22.48 19.61
N VAL A 745 -21.97 -21.24 19.83
CA VAL A 745 -23.31 -20.95 20.37
C VAL A 745 -24.16 -20.31 19.28
N ALA A 746 -25.40 -20.75 19.16
CA ALA A 746 -26.43 -20.05 18.39
C ALA A 746 -27.46 -19.45 19.35
N LEU A 747 -27.73 -18.16 19.19
CA LEU A 747 -28.85 -17.48 19.83
C LEU A 747 -30.14 -17.88 19.10
N LEU A 748 -31.13 -18.35 19.84
CA LEU A 748 -32.47 -18.66 19.36
C LEU A 748 -33.40 -17.47 19.62
N TYR A 749 -34.39 -17.33 18.73
CA TYR A 749 -35.40 -16.28 18.76
C TYR A 749 -36.71 -16.88 19.28
N GLU A 750 -37.34 -16.19 20.23
CA GLU A 750 -38.60 -16.64 20.84
C GLU A 750 -39.69 -16.76 19.76
N THR A 751 -40.17 -17.99 19.51
CA THR A 751 -41.31 -18.25 18.65
C THR A 751 -42.59 -17.76 19.32
N SER A 752 -42.87 -16.48 19.07
CA SER A 752 -44.19 -15.86 19.17
C SER A 752 -45.13 -16.40 18.10
#